data_AF-A0A5S5C8Z0-F1
#
_entry.id   AF-A0A5S5C8Z0-F1
#
_cell.length_a   1.000
_cell.length_b   1.000
_cell.length_c   1.000
_cell.angle_alpha   90.00
_cell.angle_beta   90.00
_cell.angle_gamma   90.00
#
_symmetry.space_group_name_H-M   'P 1'
#
loop_
_entity.id
_entity.type
_entity.pdbx_description
1 polymer ?
#
loop_
_entity_poly.entity_id
_entity_poly.type
_entity_poly.pdbx_seq_one_letter_code
_entity_poly.pdbx_strand_id
1 'polypeptide(L)'
;MFLRGATHSRTALLVVLLWSMLLASAVPSGGGWSTAPMAHAASQTIASAQMTVTVDDQFPRVIDYTMAGSGAKLYGQDETLTQVKINGTAYTPAVTFAKPDGATAQYAMNIASIGVTVNATLKVVGSMLEFKVTGITESGATKVNTFEIPNQNLLSVRSTQTGAAFAGSVMNTAVTGSGDTFANVTGTPATNASAQNYLYGFVNTNQLAGGLWTNAVSESSEAGRVKKQTVSRTGFYRTGLWSGEWIYRANGMTAPDAELPQAKVAIAADANGDSVVDWQDGAVAFRSIMNNPQGADKVKSWVVQRVPMNFGSQATNPFTKTLDETKRMNLATDGLGQFVLLKGYGSEGHDSGHPDYGDIGKRQGGAAELNTLVNSGHAYNAAFGVHINATESYPEAKAFNEQLVNPASPGWDWLDASYYNNKRNDASSGNRLARLQSLKAQAPNLDFIYLDVWYTKGWDARRIGGEINSQGWTLATEFPDDHEYNAVWNHWAVDYNYGGQDIKGYSSQIARFIRNHQKDTWIARHPLLGGTEMDDYEGWQGRTGFDDTVKMTFGTNLPTKYVQHFPILKWTTNTIQLEQGVTVSDATGTRVITKNGVKVLEGNKYLLPWSPVTEDKLYHWNGIGGGTTWTLPASWSGASAAKLYRLSDQGRVLVGDLPVSGGTITINATANTAYVVTKTASGAVPAANYGEGSKLKDPGFNQGNLTNTWTVAGSGASVVRSARGDYELKVGTAAGATTISQNVTGLAPGTYYASVYVSTASGRKAYLDATSGGTTTSSYADSSLWSNYISADAKRDTTMQRMYVTFDVPSGANSATIALRTDGGSAAVTFDDARIGATTRTPNPNNAYFVQNFEDVPSGLYPFIKGPAGGVNDPRTHLSELHAPYTQKGWNGKAIDDVIAGNWSVKAHSEAQGLLLQTIPQTLRFAPGTNYTVSFQYENQTEGAYAFVVGEGTAVVSATPFAAATAPTTYTQAITGSAGGNTWVGIQKANGSAGDFVLDDLVVTVGGSGGGNTTPRIKITKTDSRAITDLTIKAEFMVENAPHRDDALVGAFDQSVAMSLSARNGTQTGGVWTGDFLKETGRTAGAAVVTIEKTDTRPITAITLTAEFKIDGALHRDTHVISSFDQSYDLTLTGANGTLVDGVWTGDFLK
;
A
#
# COMPACT_ATOMS: atom_id res chain seq x y z
N MET A 1 1.16 -3.90 -8.87
CA MET A 1 1.81 -4.86 -9.81
C MET A 1 3.16 -5.29 -9.22
N PHE A 2 3.17 -6.09 -8.16
CA PHE A 2 4.40 -6.64 -7.56
C PHE A 2 4.73 -7.98 -8.22
N LEU A 3 5.30 -7.94 -9.42
CA LEU A 3 5.77 -9.14 -10.11
C LEU A 3 6.83 -8.74 -11.15
N ARG A 4 8.09 -8.63 -10.72
CA ARG A 4 9.23 -9.03 -11.56
C ARG A 4 10.25 -9.74 -10.69
N GLY A 5 10.37 -11.05 -10.95
CA GLY A 5 11.28 -11.94 -10.28
C GLY A 5 12.73 -11.65 -10.65
N ALA A 6 13.60 -11.70 -9.64
CA ALA A 6 15.02 -11.92 -9.82
C ALA A 6 15.29 -13.43 -9.76
N THR A 7 15.15 -14.12 -10.89
CA THR A 7 15.66 -15.48 -11.05
C THR A 7 17.19 -15.45 -11.04
N HIS A 8 17.81 -15.78 -9.90
CA HIS A 8 19.23 -16.12 -9.88
C HIS A 8 19.39 -17.58 -10.34
N SER A 9 19.76 -17.74 -11.61
CA SER A 9 20.26 -18.98 -12.19
C SER A 9 21.53 -19.43 -11.44
N ARG A 10 21.44 -20.50 -10.66
CA ARG A 10 22.61 -21.28 -10.22
C ARG A 10 22.68 -22.56 -11.02
N THR A 11 23.51 -22.54 -12.07
CA THR A 11 23.90 -23.71 -12.82
C THR A 11 24.74 -24.61 -11.94
N ALA A 12 24.23 -25.80 -11.62
CA ALA A 12 24.99 -26.89 -11.03
C ALA A 12 25.91 -27.47 -12.10
N LEU A 13 27.22 -27.56 -11.81
CA LEU A 13 28.12 -28.46 -12.52
C LEU A 13 28.65 -29.48 -11.51
N LEU A 14 28.17 -30.72 -11.65
CA LEU A 14 28.76 -31.92 -11.06
C LEU A 14 30.16 -32.11 -11.66
N VAL A 15 31.17 -32.27 -10.81
CA VAL A 15 32.36 -33.08 -11.14
C VAL A 15 32.64 -34.00 -9.95
N VAL A 16 32.47 -35.29 -10.20
CA VAL A 16 32.90 -36.39 -9.34
C VAL A 16 34.40 -36.59 -9.53
N LEU A 17 35.16 -36.65 -8.43
CA LEU A 17 36.45 -37.35 -8.40
C LEU A 17 36.75 -37.81 -6.97
N LEU A 18 36.58 -39.11 -6.77
CA LEU A 18 37.24 -39.88 -5.72
C LEU A 18 38.73 -40.00 -6.10
N TRP A 19 39.63 -39.85 -5.12
CA TRP A 19 40.66 -40.84 -4.79
C TRP A 19 41.38 -40.46 -3.48
N SER A 20 41.64 -41.50 -2.70
CA SER A 20 42.26 -41.58 -1.39
C SER A 20 43.76 -41.28 -1.36
N MET A 21 44.27 -40.74 -0.24
CA MET A 21 45.59 -41.10 0.30
C MET A 21 45.73 -40.78 1.80
N LEU A 22 46.24 -41.77 2.53
CA LEU A 22 46.74 -41.71 3.90
C LEU A 22 47.83 -40.63 4.06
N LEU A 23 47.86 -39.97 5.23
CA LEU A 23 49.10 -39.66 5.94
C LEU A 23 48.81 -39.48 7.43
N ALA A 24 49.53 -40.26 8.23
CA ALA A 24 49.51 -40.28 9.68
C ALA A 24 50.45 -39.19 10.27
N SER A 25 50.38 -39.04 11.60
CA SER A 25 51.23 -38.26 12.53
C SER A 25 50.91 -36.76 12.62
N ALA A 26 50.83 -36.09 13.78
CA ALA A 26 51.24 -36.44 15.14
C ALA A 26 50.35 -35.74 16.18
N VAL A 27 50.16 -36.43 17.30
CA VAL A 27 49.54 -35.97 18.55
C VAL A 27 50.57 -35.16 19.36
N PRO A 28 50.18 -34.08 20.04
CA PRO A 28 50.74 -33.75 21.33
C PRO A 28 49.71 -34.02 22.43
N SER A 29 50.02 -35.04 23.22
CA SER A 29 49.45 -35.32 24.53
C SER A 29 50.02 -34.31 25.53
N GLY A 30 49.21 -33.86 26.49
CA GLY A 30 49.74 -33.22 27.69
C GLY A 30 48.85 -32.11 28.25
N GLY A 31 48.06 -32.44 29.27
CA GLY A 31 47.32 -31.47 30.07
C GLY A 31 46.20 -32.10 30.88
N GLY A 32 46.51 -33.16 31.63
CA GLY A 32 45.55 -33.76 32.57
C GLY A 32 45.19 -32.76 33.66
N TRP A 33 43.91 -32.42 33.78
CA TRP A 33 43.39 -31.71 34.94
C TRP A 33 43.13 -32.73 36.03
N SER A 34 43.89 -32.62 37.12
CA SER A 34 43.71 -33.41 38.33
C SER A 34 42.32 -33.16 38.90
N THR A 35 41.58 -34.24 39.17
CA THR A 35 40.36 -34.24 39.97
C THR A 35 40.71 -34.01 41.45
N ALA A 36 40.73 -32.74 41.86
CA ALA A 36 40.55 -32.38 43.26
C ALA A 36 39.08 -31.96 43.47
N PRO A 37 38.39 -32.44 44.53
CA PRO A 37 37.04 -31.97 44.84
C PRO A 37 37.16 -30.51 45.30
N MET A 38 36.74 -29.55 44.46
CA MET A 38 36.70 -28.15 44.87
C MET A 38 35.60 -27.98 45.93
N ALA A 39 35.98 -27.39 47.06
CA ALA A 39 35.08 -26.98 48.12
C ALA A 39 33.90 -26.18 47.55
N HIS A 40 32.68 -26.49 48.00
CA HIS A 40 31.50 -25.70 47.66
C HIS A 40 31.76 -24.23 48.05
N ALA A 41 31.55 -23.32 47.10
CA ALA A 41 31.37 -21.89 47.39
C ALA A 41 30.29 -21.74 48.48
N ALA A 42 30.44 -20.75 49.35
CA ALA A 42 29.39 -20.45 50.31
C ALA A 42 28.10 -20.11 49.52
N SER A 43 27.02 -20.82 49.82
CA SER A 43 25.73 -20.65 49.14
C SER A 43 24.75 -19.99 50.09
N GLN A 44 23.87 -19.18 49.53
CA GLN A 44 22.81 -18.47 50.25
C GLN A 44 21.46 -18.85 49.66
N THR A 45 20.39 -18.69 50.42
CA THR A 45 19.03 -18.88 49.91
C THR A 45 18.30 -17.56 49.85
N ILE A 46 17.52 -17.35 48.79
CA ILE A 46 16.50 -16.31 48.70
C ILE A 46 15.16 -16.97 48.44
N ALA A 47 14.06 -16.44 48.97
CA ALA A 47 12.78 -17.15 48.94
C ALA A 47 11.55 -16.23 48.83
N SER A 48 10.49 -16.81 48.29
CA SER A 48 9.10 -16.35 48.45
C SER A 48 8.30 -17.40 49.23
N ALA A 49 6.99 -17.20 49.37
CA ALA A 49 6.11 -18.23 49.92
C ALA A 49 5.99 -19.49 49.02
N GLN A 50 6.31 -19.39 47.72
CA GLN A 50 6.11 -20.47 46.74
C GLN A 50 7.40 -21.19 46.35
N MET A 51 8.56 -20.55 46.49
CA MET A 51 9.81 -21.05 45.95
C MET A 51 11.01 -20.54 46.75
N THR A 52 11.96 -21.43 47.01
CA THR A 52 13.29 -21.11 47.53
C THR A 52 14.30 -21.29 46.40
N VAL A 53 15.23 -20.35 46.26
CA VAL A 53 16.30 -20.38 45.27
C VAL A 53 17.64 -20.34 46.00
N THR A 54 18.48 -21.33 45.71
CA THR A 54 19.86 -21.37 46.20
C THR A 54 20.74 -20.59 45.22
N VAL A 55 21.47 -19.60 45.73
CA VAL A 55 22.38 -18.74 44.95
C VAL A 55 23.80 -18.81 45.50
N ASP A 56 24.77 -18.55 44.63
CA ASP A 56 26.18 -18.41 44.98
C ASP A 56 26.43 -17.00 45.55
N ASP A 57 27.20 -16.88 46.65
CA ASP A 57 27.58 -15.56 47.18
C ASP A 57 28.86 -14.99 46.55
N GLN A 58 29.55 -15.77 45.72
CA GLN A 58 30.77 -15.33 45.03
C GLN A 58 30.50 -14.87 43.59
N PHE A 59 29.31 -15.14 43.04
CA PHE A 59 28.94 -14.75 41.67
C PHE A 59 27.42 -14.76 41.49
N PRO A 60 26.80 -13.94 40.62
CA PRO A 60 25.35 -13.98 40.35
C PRO A 60 24.93 -15.25 39.57
N ARG A 61 24.96 -16.38 40.27
CA ARG A 61 24.67 -17.73 39.78
C ARG A 61 23.57 -18.35 40.63
N VAL A 62 22.60 -18.98 39.96
CA VAL A 62 21.60 -19.84 40.61
C VAL A 62 22.10 -21.27 40.60
N ILE A 63 21.99 -21.97 41.73
CA ILE A 63 22.36 -23.38 41.87
C ILE A 63 21.13 -24.27 41.64
N ASP A 64 20.04 -24.01 42.37
CA ASP A 64 18.78 -24.75 42.23
C ASP A 64 17.56 -23.94 42.70
N TYR A 65 16.39 -24.38 42.24
CA TYR A 65 15.07 -23.93 42.63
C TYR A 65 14.37 -25.07 43.35
N THR A 66 13.78 -24.81 44.52
CA THR A 66 12.98 -25.77 45.27
C THR A 66 11.59 -25.19 45.52
N MET A 67 10.56 -25.84 44.98
CA MET A 67 9.17 -25.41 45.19
C MET A 67 8.69 -25.75 46.60
N ALA A 68 8.01 -24.79 47.23
CA ALA A 68 7.40 -24.98 48.53
C ALA A 68 6.28 -26.03 48.45
N GLY A 69 6.13 -26.83 49.51
CA GLY A 69 5.08 -27.87 49.61
C GLY A 69 5.44 -29.20 48.94
N SER A 70 5.90 -29.20 47.68
CA SER A 70 6.27 -30.44 46.97
C SER A 70 7.73 -30.86 47.18
N GLY A 71 8.63 -29.90 47.40
CA GLY A 71 10.07 -30.15 47.41
C GLY A 71 10.66 -30.47 46.04
N ALA A 72 9.86 -30.38 44.97
CA ALA A 72 10.30 -30.61 43.59
C ALA A 72 11.33 -29.55 43.18
N LYS A 73 12.27 -29.95 42.29
CA LYS A 73 13.42 -29.12 41.91
C LYS A 73 13.60 -28.94 40.42
N LEU A 74 14.00 -27.73 40.04
CA LEU A 74 14.74 -27.44 38.80
C LEU A 74 16.11 -26.90 39.18
N TYR A 75 17.06 -26.95 38.26
CA TYR A 75 18.44 -26.55 38.53
C TYR A 75 18.79 -25.23 37.83
N GLY A 76 19.89 -24.62 38.26
CA GLY A 76 20.57 -23.56 37.54
C GLY A 76 21.90 -24.06 36.98
N GLN A 77 23.00 -23.50 37.47
CA GLN A 77 24.36 -23.83 37.08
C GLN A 77 25.11 -24.56 38.21
N ASP A 78 25.53 -25.79 37.95
CA ASP A 78 26.32 -26.62 38.88
C ASP A 78 27.81 -26.24 38.94
N GLU A 79 28.37 -25.64 37.89
CA GLU A 79 29.79 -25.24 37.84
C GLU A 79 29.99 -23.83 38.39
N THR A 80 31.06 -23.61 39.16
CA THR A 80 31.40 -22.26 39.61
C THR A 80 31.64 -21.35 38.40
N LEU A 81 30.97 -20.19 38.40
CA LEU A 81 31.21 -19.14 37.41
C LEU A 81 32.00 -18.03 38.05
N THR A 82 33.02 -17.55 37.34
CA THR A 82 33.90 -16.50 37.82
C THR A 82 34.11 -15.39 36.79
N GLN A 83 33.50 -15.51 35.60
CA GLN A 83 33.78 -14.64 34.47
C GLN A 83 32.53 -13.97 33.93
N VAL A 84 32.68 -12.68 33.61
CA VAL A 84 31.78 -11.93 32.73
C VAL A 84 32.54 -11.56 31.47
N LYS A 85 31.84 -11.22 30.39
CA LYS A 85 32.45 -10.55 29.25
C LYS A 85 31.98 -9.10 29.15
N ILE A 86 32.94 -8.22 28.88
CA ILE A 86 32.73 -6.82 28.52
C ILE A 86 33.31 -6.64 27.13
N ASN A 87 32.49 -6.22 26.17
CA ASN A 87 32.90 -6.02 24.78
C ASN A 87 33.55 -7.28 24.17
N GLY A 88 32.98 -8.46 24.47
CA GLY A 88 33.51 -9.75 24.04
C GLY A 88 34.75 -10.26 24.81
N THR A 89 35.41 -9.43 25.62
CA THR A 89 36.61 -9.83 26.40
C THR A 89 36.21 -10.38 27.77
N ALA A 90 36.73 -11.54 28.14
CA ALA A 90 36.48 -12.17 29.44
C ALA A 90 37.27 -11.50 30.57
N TYR A 91 36.59 -11.24 31.69
CA TYR A 91 37.17 -10.67 32.91
C TYR A 91 36.67 -11.45 34.14
N THR A 92 37.53 -11.54 35.15
CA THR A 92 37.19 -12.06 36.48
C THR A 92 36.98 -10.90 37.45
N PRO A 93 35.74 -10.50 37.76
CA PRO A 93 35.48 -9.41 38.71
C PRO A 93 35.77 -9.83 40.15
N ALA A 94 36.18 -8.88 40.98
CA ALA A 94 36.07 -8.99 42.42
C ALA A 94 34.59 -8.77 42.80
N VAL A 95 33.94 -9.80 43.34
CA VAL A 95 32.51 -9.77 43.67
C VAL A 95 32.31 -9.48 45.15
N THR A 96 31.43 -8.53 45.45
CA THR A 96 30.89 -8.34 46.80
C THR A 96 29.41 -8.71 46.80
N PHE A 97 28.96 -9.35 47.88
CA PHE A 97 27.61 -9.87 48.04
C PHE A 97 26.91 -9.20 49.21
N ALA A 98 25.63 -8.90 49.02
CA ALA A 98 24.73 -8.49 50.09
C ALA A 98 23.36 -9.14 49.92
N LYS A 99 22.74 -9.49 51.05
CA LYS A 99 21.37 -10.00 51.11
C LYS A 99 20.52 -9.02 51.92
N PRO A 100 19.98 -7.95 51.30
CA PRO A 100 19.25 -6.90 52.02
C PRO A 100 17.95 -7.39 52.64
N ASP A 101 17.36 -8.46 52.10
CA ASP A 101 16.13 -9.07 52.59
C ASP A 101 16.09 -10.58 52.29
N GLY A 102 15.00 -11.25 52.68
CA GLY A 102 14.84 -12.69 52.47
C GLY A 102 14.68 -13.13 51.00
N ALA A 103 14.37 -12.23 50.09
CA ALA A 103 13.99 -12.51 48.70
C ALA A 103 15.01 -12.01 47.67
N THR A 104 15.99 -11.20 48.07
CA THR A 104 16.90 -10.50 47.18
C THR A 104 18.37 -10.77 47.53
N ALA A 105 19.16 -11.13 46.52
CA ALA A 105 20.61 -11.17 46.55
C ALA A 105 21.17 -10.07 45.64
N GLN A 106 22.15 -9.32 46.13
CA GLN A 106 22.81 -8.22 45.43
C GLN A 106 24.29 -8.51 45.22
N TYR A 107 24.78 -8.17 44.04
CA TYR A 107 26.16 -8.40 43.62
C TYR A 107 26.73 -7.11 43.05
N ALA A 108 27.91 -6.70 43.54
CA ALA A 108 28.73 -5.70 42.86
C ALA A 108 29.98 -6.38 42.30
N MET A 109 30.06 -6.43 40.97
CA MET A 109 31.14 -7.06 40.21
C MET A 109 32.14 -5.99 39.77
N ASN A 110 33.24 -5.84 40.51
CA ASN A 110 34.28 -4.83 40.23
C ASN A 110 35.40 -5.39 39.35
N ILE A 111 35.60 -4.80 38.17
CA ILE A 111 36.67 -5.13 37.23
C ILE A 111 37.70 -3.99 37.25
N ALA A 112 38.58 -4.02 38.25
CA ALA A 112 39.54 -2.95 38.51
C ALA A 112 40.47 -2.65 37.33
N SER A 113 40.83 -3.67 36.53
CA SER A 113 41.75 -3.53 35.38
C SER A 113 41.24 -2.60 34.27
N ILE A 114 39.93 -2.37 34.20
CA ILE A 114 39.30 -1.48 33.21
C ILE A 114 38.45 -0.38 33.85
N GLY A 115 38.42 -0.31 35.19
CA GLY A 115 37.62 0.66 35.94
C GLY A 115 36.13 0.54 35.67
N VAL A 116 35.60 -0.69 35.60
CA VAL A 116 34.16 -0.96 35.39
C VAL A 116 33.59 -1.69 36.60
N THR A 117 32.43 -1.26 37.10
CA THR A 117 31.66 -1.99 38.11
C THR A 117 30.26 -2.25 37.60
N VAL A 118 29.84 -3.52 37.61
CA VAL A 118 28.48 -3.93 37.25
C VAL A 118 27.73 -4.35 38.51
N ASN A 119 26.65 -3.64 38.83
CA ASN A 119 25.76 -3.99 39.94
C ASN A 119 24.59 -4.81 39.41
N ALA A 120 24.29 -5.94 40.04
CA ALA A 120 23.22 -6.83 39.64
C ALA A 120 22.47 -7.41 40.85
N THR A 121 21.26 -7.88 40.61
CA THR A 121 20.40 -8.52 41.62
C THR A 121 19.81 -9.82 41.10
N LEU A 122 19.63 -10.77 42.02
CA LEU A 122 18.77 -11.93 41.87
C LEU A 122 17.62 -11.77 42.87
N LYS A 123 16.37 -11.72 42.39
CA LYS A 123 15.19 -11.48 43.23
C LYS A 123 14.09 -12.49 42.96
N VAL A 124 13.54 -13.09 44.03
CA VAL A 124 12.42 -14.04 43.93
C VAL A 124 11.10 -13.34 44.22
N VAL A 125 10.09 -13.56 43.37
CA VAL A 125 8.71 -13.07 43.54
C VAL A 125 7.74 -14.19 43.14
N GLY A 126 7.00 -14.75 44.09
CA GLY A 126 6.19 -15.96 43.83
C GLY A 126 7.06 -17.09 43.29
N SER A 127 6.67 -17.72 42.19
CA SER A 127 7.45 -18.75 41.48
C SER A 127 8.35 -18.19 40.37
N MET A 128 8.67 -16.89 40.42
CA MET A 128 9.55 -16.21 39.47
C MET A 128 10.87 -15.79 40.11
N LEU A 129 11.95 -15.87 39.34
CA LEU A 129 13.25 -15.27 39.63
C LEU A 129 13.56 -14.19 38.58
N GLU A 130 14.01 -13.03 39.02
CA GLU A 130 14.54 -11.96 38.19
C GLU A 130 16.05 -11.80 38.40
N PHE A 131 16.81 -11.87 37.30
CA PHE A 131 18.16 -11.33 37.22
C PHE A 131 18.11 -9.94 36.58
N LYS A 132 18.66 -8.93 37.25
CA LYS A 132 18.66 -7.55 36.74
C LYS A 132 19.96 -6.85 37.05
N VAL A 133 20.61 -6.30 36.03
CA VAL A 133 21.66 -5.29 36.20
C VAL A 133 20.99 -3.99 36.65
N THR A 134 21.41 -3.47 37.80
CA THR A 134 20.86 -2.25 38.42
C THR A 134 21.68 -1.01 38.11
N GLY A 135 22.91 -1.18 37.62
CA GLY A 135 23.73 -0.08 37.13
C GLY A 135 25.12 -0.53 36.68
N ILE A 136 25.71 0.21 35.74
CA ILE A 136 27.09 0.01 35.27
C ILE A 136 27.83 1.34 35.45
N THR A 137 28.90 1.32 36.25
CA THR A 137 29.75 2.48 36.48
C THR A 137 31.05 2.31 35.70
N GLU A 138 31.41 3.33 34.91
CA GLU A 138 32.62 3.37 34.08
C GLU A 138 33.56 4.49 34.59
N SER A 139 34.46 4.16 35.51
CA SER A 139 35.46 5.12 36.03
C SER A 139 36.79 5.10 35.28
N GLY A 140 37.01 4.07 34.44
CA GLY A 140 38.19 3.94 33.58
C GLY A 140 37.98 4.47 32.16
N ALA A 141 38.98 4.24 31.29
CA ALA A 141 38.91 4.60 29.86
C ALA A 141 37.99 3.69 29.04
N THR A 142 37.75 2.46 29.51
CA THR A 142 36.91 1.48 28.82
C THR A 142 35.44 1.87 28.90
N LYS A 143 34.79 1.94 27.73
CA LYS A 143 33.34 2.09 27.60
C LYS A 143 32.71 0.74 27.33
N VAL A 144 31.68 0.41 28.10
CA VAL A 144 30.93 -0.85 27.98
C VAL A 144 29.94 -0.73 26.83
N ASN A 145 30.12 -1.50 25.78
CA ASN A 145 29.19 -1.64 24.67
C ASN A 145 28.30 -2.86 24.89
N THR A 146 28.91 -3.99 25.26
CA THR A 146 28.19 -5.24 25.50
C THR A 146 28.56 -5.86 26.84
N PHE A 147 27.59 -6.58 27.40
CA PHE A 147 27.73 -7.35 28.63
C PHE A 147 27.20 -8.77 28.39
N GLU A 148 27.94 -9.79 28.82
CA GLU A 148 27.51 -11.19 28.75
C GLU A 148 27.94 -11.92 30.04
N ILE A 149 27.07 -12.80 30.55
CA ILE A 149 27.46 -13.84 31.51
C ILE A 149 27.38 -15.19 30.78
N PRO A 150 28.50 -15.65 30.17
CA PRO A 150 28.48 -16.87 29.39
C PRO A 150 28.19 -18.08 30.27
N ASN A 151 27.41 -19.04 29.76
CA ASN A 151 27.11 -20.29 30.45
C ASN A 151 26.44 -20.05 31.84
N GLN A 152 25.68 -18.97 32.02
CA GLN A 152 25.04 -18.66 33.31
C GLN A 152 24.07 -19.77 33.76
N ASN A 153 23.48 -20.50 32.81
CA ASN A 153 22.42 -21.51 33.00
C ASN A 153 21.44 -21.12 34.10
N LEU A 154 20.79 -19.95 33.96
CA LEU A 154 19.80 -19.48 34.93
C LEU A 154 18.71 -20.54 35.17
N LEU A 155 18.39 -21.35 34.16
CA LEU A 155 17.47 -22.47 34.28
C LEU A 155 18.04 -23.71 33.60
N SER A 156 17.96 -24.87 34.22
CA SER A 156 18.41 -26.14 33.65
C SER A 156 17.67 -27.36 34.21
N VAL A 157 17.78 -28.46 33.45
CA VAL A 157 17.36 -29.80 33.86
C VAL A 157 18.52 -30.78 33.70
N ARG A 158 18.47 -31.86 34.48
CA ARG A 158 19.42 -32.98 34.42
C ARG A 158 18.76 -34.19 33.80
N SER A 159 19.52 -34.96 33.02
CA SER A 159 19.02 -36.17 32.36
C SER A 159 18.60 -37.30 33.30
N THR A 160 18.93 -37.19 34.59
CA THR A 160 18.51 -38.10 35.65
C THR A 160 17.14 -37.74 36.24
N GLN A 161 16.58 -36.58 35.92
CA GLN A 161 15.23 -36.21 36.32
C GLN A 161 14.21 -36.88 35.40
N THR A 162 13.22 -37.57 35.97
CA THR A 162 12.15 -38.18 35.20
C THR A 162 11.42 -37.12 34.37
N GLY A 163 11.17 -37.43 33.10
CA GLY A 163 10.49 -36.51 32.18
C GLY A 163 11.32 -35.29 31.77
N ALA A 164 12.64 -35.27 32.00
CA ALA A 164 13.49 -34.17 31.57
C ALA A 164 13.38 -33.91 30.05
N ALA A 165 12.92 -32.73 29.66
CA ALA A 165 12.76 -32.34 28.27
C ALA A 165 13.07 -30.85 28.04
N PHE A 166 13.28 -30.51 26.77
CA PHE A 166 13.51 -29.16 26.27
C PHE A 166 12.53 -28.84 25.13
N ALA A 167 12.02 -27.62 25.13
CA ALA A 167 11.29 -27.05 24.01
C ALA A 167 11.83 -25.65 23.69
N GLY A 168 12.04 -25.32 22.43
CA GLY A 168 12.49 -23.98 22.04
C GLY A 168 12.11 -23.61 20.62
N SER A 169 12.04 -22.31 20.36
CA SER A 169 11.63 -21.78 19.06
C SER A 169 12.65 -20.81 18.46
N VAL A 170 12.88 -20.94 17.16
CA VAL A 170 13.59 -20.00 16.29
C VAL A 170 12.62 -19.41 15.27
N MET A 171 12.94 -18.25 14.69
CA MET A 171 12.11 -17.68 13.62
C MET A 171 12.07 -18.61 12.40
N ASN A 172 10.87 -18.91 11.92
CA ASN A 172 10.60 -19.61 10.67
C ASN A 172 9.33 -19.03 10.05
N THR A 173 9.36 -18.68 8.77
CA THR A 173 8.25 -18.00 8.08
C THR A 173 7.62 -18.83 6.97
N ALA A 174 8.18 -20.00 6.67
CA ALA A 174 7.62 -20.89 5.66
C ALA A 174 6.34 -21.57 6.18
N VAL A 175 5.35 -21.72 5.30
CA VAL A 175 4.08 -22.43 5.61
C VAL A 175 4.31 -23.92 5.90
N THR A 176 5.40 -24.48 5.40
CA THR A 176 5.85 -25.84 5.70
C THR A 176 7.07 -25.82 6.62
N GLY A 177 7.16 -26.83 7.50
CA GLY A 177 8.20 -26.88 8.53
C GLY A 177 7.79 -26.13 9.80
N SER A 178 8.69 -26.09 10.78
CA SER A 178 8.45 -25.43 12.07
C SER A 178 9.76 -24.84 12.58
N GLY A 179 9.65 -23.68 13.22
CA GLY A 179 10.75 -23.10 14.01
C GLY A 179 10.97 -23.80 15.35
N ASP A 180 10.17 -24.80 15.71
CA ASP A 180 10.21 -25.43 17.02
C ASP A 180 11.13 -26.66 17.09
N THR A 181 11.78 -26.81 18.22
CA THR A 181 12.53 -28.00 18.62
C THR A 181 11.93 -28.55 19.90
N PHE A 182 11.51 -29.80 19.90
CA PHE A 182 11.11 -30.56 21.09
C PHE A 182 12.06 -31.73 21.27
N ALA A 183 12.71 -31.83 22.44
CA ALA A 183 13.71 -32.85 22.70
C ALA A 183 13.54 -33.49 24.09
N ASN A 184 13.48 -34.82 24.13
CA ASN A 184 13.67 -35.57 25.37
C ASN A 184 15.16 -35.52 25.74
N VAL A 185 15.45 -35.11 26.98
CA VAL A 185 16.82 -35.00 27.50
C VAL A 185 17.10 -35.92 28.69
N THR A 186 16.28 -36.95 28.89
CA THR A 186 16.54 -38.03 29.85
C THR A 186 17.63 -39.00 29.40
N GLY A 187 18.27 -39.70 30.33
CA GLY A 187 19.29 -40.70 30.04
C GLY A 187 20.57 -40.11 29.45
N THR A 188 20.89 -40.46 28.20
CA THR A 188 22.11 -40.06 27.47
C THR A 188 21.78 -39.23 26.22
N PRO A 189 21.29 -37.99 26.37
CA PRO A 189 20.96 -37.15 25.22
C PRO A 189 22.22 -36.74 24.44
N ALA A 190 22.02 -36.33 23.18
CA ALA A 190 23.09 -35.76 22.37
C ALA A 190 23.61 -34.46 23.00
N THR A 191 24.93 -34.33 23.10
CA THR A 191 25.58 -33.10 23.55
C THR A 191 25.67 -32.09 22.42
N ASN A 192 25.74 -30.80 22.78
CA ASN A 192 25.94 -29.72 21.84
C ASN A 192 27.39 -29.25 21.93
N ALA A 193 28.12 -29.28 20.80
CA ALA A 193 29.50 -28.79 20.72
C ALA A 193 29.63 -27.31 21.08
N SER A 194 28.59 -26.52 20.79
CA SER A 194 28.47 -25.11 21.14
C SER A 194 27.02 -24.77 21.55
N ALA A 195 26.83 -23.60 22.15
CA ALA A 195 25.51 -23.10 22.50
C ALA A 195 24.66 -22.83 21.24
N GLN A 196 23.41 -23.28 21.27
CA GLN A 196 22.40 -23.06 20.24
C GLN A 196 21.57 -21.80 20.57
N ASN A 197 21.03 -21.15 19.53
CA ASN A 197 20.29 -19.89 19.61
C ASN A 197 18.78 -20.13 19.54
N TYR A 198 18.02 -19.44 20.37
CA TYR A 198 16.56 -19.48 20.40
C TYR A 198 15.98 -18.09 20.72
N LEU A 199 14.75 -17.85 20.26
CA LEU A 199 13.92 -16.72 20.70
C LEU A 199 13.19 -17.04 22.01
N TYR A 200 12.70 -18.29 22.10
CA TYR A 200 11.96 -18.82 23.25
C TYR A 200 12.54 -20.16 23.68
N GLY A 201 12.63 -20.42 24.98
CA GLY A 201 13.18 -21.66 25.52
C GLY A 201 12.55 -22.07 26.84
N PHE A 202 12.23 -23.36 26.94
CA PHE A 202 11.59 -24.02 28.07
C PHE A 202 12.29 -25.33 28.40
N VAL A 203 12.34 -25.67 29.68
CA VAL A 203 12.74 -27.00 30.16
C VAL A 203 11.72 -27.49 31.16
N ASN A 204 11.52 -28.80 31.22
CA ASN A 204 10.62 -29.42 32.18
C ASN A 204 11.13 -30.77 32.66
N THR A 205 10.51 -31.25 33.72
CA THR A 205 10.53 -32.62 34.25
C THR A 205 9.08 -33.10 34.30
N ASN A 206 8.82 -34.27 34.89
CA ASN A 206 7.46 -34.71 35.18
C ASN A 206 6.78 -34.00 36.37
N GLN A 207 7.48 -33.08 37.05
CA GLN A 207 6.96 -32.37 38.23
C GLN A 207 6.94 -30.86 38.07
N LEU A 208 7.89 -30.29 37.34
CA LEU A 208 8.05 -28.85 37.16
C LEU A 208 8.46 -28.52 35.72
N ALA A 209 7.97 -27.38 35.24
CA ALA A 209 8.35 -26.76 33.98
C ALA A 209 8.75 -25.30 34.22
N GLY A 210 9.64 -24.77 33.38
CA GLY A 210 9.99 -23.36 33.43
C GLY A 210 10.48 -22.80 32.11
N GLY A 211 10.31 -21.49 31.94
CA GLY A 211 10.74 -20.73 30.77
C GLY A 211 11.67 -19.57 31.14
N LEU A 212 12.57 -19.21 30.23
CA LEU A 212 13.51 -18.09 30.38
C LEU A 212 13.16 -16.95 29.43
N TRP A 213 12.93 -15.75 29.98
CA TRP A 213 12.83 -14.49 29.23
C TRP A 213 14.09 -13.65 29.45
N THR A 214 14.47 -12.84 28.46
CA THR A 214 15.52 -11.82 28.58
C THR A 214 15.26 -10.69 27.58
N ASN A 215 15.76 -9.48 27.87
CA ASN A 215 15.74 -8.36 26.93
C ASN A 215 16.98 -8.31 26.00
N ALA A 216 17.84 -9.33 26.02
CA ALA A 216 19.02 -9.41 25.17
C ALA A 216 18.72 -9.21 23.67
N VAL A 217 19.64 -8.49 23.02
CA VAL A 217 19.65 -8.16 21.60
C VAL A 217 21.09 -7.90 21.19
N SER A 218 21.49 -8.37 20.00
CA SER A 218 22.81 -8.07 19.43
C SER A 218 22.70 -7.01 18.34
N GLU A 219 23.84 -6.57 17.79
CA GLU A 219 23.87 -5.47 16.81
C GLU A 219 23.05 -5.82 15.55
N SER A 220 23.11 -7.08 15.11
CA SER A 220 22.56 -7.50 13.82
C SER A 220 21.51 -8.60 13.90
N SER A 221 21.15 -9.09 15.10
CA SER A 221 20.17 -10.17 15.23
C SER A 221 19.48 -10.20 16.59
N GLU A 222 18.23 -10.69 16.59
CA GLU A 222 17.52 -11.07 17.82
C GLU A 222 17.50 -12.59 18.05
N ALA A 223 17.92 -13.40 17.06
CA ALA A 223 17.76 -14.85 17.08
C ALA A 223 18.51 -15.55 18.22
N GLY A 224 19.57 -14.93 18.74
CA GLY A 224 20.41 -15.46 19.82
C GLY A 224 20.06 -14.99 21.22
N ARG A 225 18.86 -14.43 21.42
CA ARG A 225 18.42 -13.88 22.71
C ARG A 225 18.45 -14.90 23.84
N VAL A 226 18.02 -16.14 23.60
CA VAL A 226 18.15 -17.27 24.53
C VAL A 226 19.20 -18.23 23.99
N LYS A 227 20.11 -18.65 24.86
CA LYS A 227 21.12 -19.67 24.58
C LYS A 227 20.73 -20.98 25.25
N LYS A 228 20.93 -22.10 24.54
CA LYS A 228 20.73 -23.45 25.06
C LYS A 228 21.94 -24.33 24.81
N GLN A 229 22.34 -25.13 25.79
CA GLN A 229 23.37 -26.16 25.57
C GLN A 229 23.14 -27.41 26.41
N THR A 230 23.38 -28.57 25.79
CA THR A 230 23.40 -29.88 26.44
C THR A 230 24.84 -30.35 26.60
N VAL A 231 25.27 -30.64 27.82
CA VAL A 231 26.66 -31.01 28.13
C VAL A 231 26.72 -32.21 29.06
N SER A 232 27.74 -33.05 28.91
CA SER A 232 28.00 -34.19 29.80
C SER A 232 28.65 -33.72 31.11
N ARG A 233 28.19 -34.24 32.24
CA ARG A 233 28.72 -33.99 33.59
C ARG A 233 28.91 -35.33 34.31
N THR A 234 29.59 -35.30 35.45
CA THR A 234 29.78 -36.50 36.27
C THR A 234 28.43 -37.02 36.76
N GLY A 235 27.97 -38.13 36.16
CA GLY A 235 26.75 -38.84 36.55
C GLY A 235 25.43 -38.33 35.93
N PHE A 236 25.44 -37.30 35.09
CA PHE A 236 24.25 -36.78 34.40
C PHE A 236 24.62 -35.92 33.18
N TYR A 237 23.65 -35.60 32.32
CA TYR A 237 23.77 -34.57 31.30
C TYR A 237 22.96 -33.35 31.72
N ARG A 238 23.51 -32.13 31.57
CA ARG A 238 22.79 -30.88 31.84
C ARG A 238 22.29 -30.29 30.53
N THR A 239 21.01 -29.95 30.46
CA THR A 239 20.46 -29.04 29.44
C THR A 239 20.13 -27.72 30.12
N GLY A 240 20.86 -26.65 29.78
CA GLY A 240 20.71 -25.34 30.44
C GLY A 240 20.38 -24.20 29.47
N LEU A 241 19.69 -23.20 30.00
CA LEU A 241 19.22 -21.99 29.33
C LEU A 241 19.79 -20.75 30.01
N TRP A 242 20.28 -19.79 29.23
CA TRP A 242 20.72 -18.48 29.72
C TRP A 242 20.52 -17.39 28.67
N SER A 243 20.70 -16.14 29.09
CA SER A 243 20.60 -15.00 28.18
C SER A 243 21.76 -14.97 27.18
N GLY A 244 21.48 -14.52 25.96
CA GLY A 244 22.51 -14.02 25.06
C GLY A 244 23.16 -12.74 25.60
N GLU A 245 24.11 -12.23 24.82
CA GLU A 245 24.76 -10.94 25.07
C GLU A 245 23.74 -9.80 25.05
N TRP A 246 23.89 -8.85 25.98
CA TRP A 246 23.14 -7.61 26.00
C TRP A 246 23.98 -6.47 25.44
N ILE A 247 23.35 -5.64 24.61
CA ILE A 247 23.87 -4.30 24.30
C ILE A 247 23.51 -3.36 25.45
N TYR A 248 24.54 -2.72 26.00
CA TYR A 248 24.40 -1.57 26.90
C TYR A 248 24.60 -0.25 26.15
N ARG A 249 25.53 -0.22 25.19
CA ARG A 249 25.78 0.93 24.30
C ARG A 249 26.07 0.41 22.89
N ALA A 250 25.11 0.60 21.99
CA ALA A 250 25.24 0.14 20.61
C ALA A 250 26.33 0.92 19.84
N ASN A 251 26.85 0.32 18.78
CA ASN A 251 27.86 0.95 17.93
C ASN A 251 27.37 2.31 17.39
N GLY A 252 28.23 3.33 17.44
CA GLY A 252 27.90 4.70 17.02
C GLY A 252 27.04 5.51 18.02
N MET A 253 26.59 4.92 19.13
CA MET A 253 25.86 5.64 20.17
C MET A 253 26.80 6.28 21.19
N THR A 254 26.52 7.52 21.59
CA THR A 254 27.31 8.27 22.59
C THR A 254 26.87 7.96 24.02
N ALA A 255 25.59 7.65 24.21
CA ALA A 255 24.99 7.28 25.49
C ALA A 255 24.55 5.80 25.50
N PRO A 256 24.57 5.13 26.66
CA PRO A 256 23.99 3.81 26.80
C PRO A 256 22.45 3.85 26.68
N ASP A 257 21.86 2.69 26.39
CA ASP A 257 20.42 2.53 26.39
C ASP A 257 19.82 2.66 27.80
N ALA A 258 18.58 3.14 27.86
CA ALA A 258 17.84 3.26 29.11
C ALA A 258 17.42 1.89 29.69
N GLU A 259 17.20 0.88 28.84
CA GLU A 259 16.90 -0.48 29.28
C GLU A 259 18.18 -1.21 29.70
N LEU A 260 18.31 -1.51 31.00
CA LEU A 260 19.43 -2.28 31.51
C LEU A 260 19.25 -3.79 31.27
N PRO A 261 20.36 -4.57 31.20
CA PRO A 261 20.31 -6.02 31.07
C PRO A 261 19.41 -6.71 32.10
N GLN A 262 18.49 -7.55 31.62
CA GLN A 262 17.52 -8.25 32.45
C GLN A 262 17.20 -9.65 31.88
N ALA A 263 17.04 -10.62 32.77
CA ALA A 263 16.49 -11.94 32.48
C ALA A 263 15.54 -12.40 33.59
N LYS A 264 14.56 -13.22 33.26
CA LYS A 264 13.57 -13.75 34.21
C LYS A 264 13.30 -15.22 33.94
N VAL A 265 13.06 -15.96 35.01
CA VAL A 265 12.64 -17.37 34.98
C VAL A 265 11.30 -17.48 35.70
N ALA A 266 10.34 -18.19 35.10
CA ALA A 266 9.08 -18.54 35.73
C ALA A 266 8.98 -20.06 35.80
N ILE A 267 8.61 -20.60 36.97
CA ILE A 267 8.48 -22.03 37.23
C ILE A 267 7.04 -22.34 37.62
N ALA A 268 6.50 -23.44 37.11
CA ALA A 268 5.21 -23.99 37.50
C ALA A 268 5.27 -25.51 37.61
N ALA A 269 4.32 -26.08 38.36
CA ALA A 269 3.95 -27.49 38.24
C ALA A 269 2.96 -27.62 37.08
N ASP A 270 1.87 -28.37 37.25
CA ASP A 270 0.74 -28.36 36.32
C ASP A 270 0.03 -26.99 36.36
N ALA A 271 0.07 -26.26 35.25
CA ALA A 271 -0.48 -24.92 35.10
C ALA A 271 -1.72 -24.88 34.20
N ASN A 272 -2.06 -25.99 33.53
CA ASN A 272 -3.22 -26.07 32.63
C ASN A 272 -4.30 -27.08 33.11
N GLY A 273 -4.05 -27.80 34.20
CA GLY A 273 -4.97 -28.72 34.86
C GLY A 273 -5.09 -30.08 34.17
N ASP A 274 -4.12 -30.48 33.35
CA ASP A 274 -4.18 -31.73 32.57
C ASP A 274 -3.44 -32.92 33.20
N SER A 275 -2.89 -32.73 34.42
CA SER A 275 -2.13 -33.72 35.18
C SER A 275 -0.83 -34.19 34.53
N VAL A 276 -0.34 -33.49 33.52
CA VAL A 276 0.97 -33.68 32.88
C VAL A 276 1.77 -32.40 33.07
N VAL A 277 3.08 -32.52 33.31
CA VAL A 277 3.97 -31.36 33.35
C VAL A 277 4.89 -31.38 32.14
N ASP A 278 4.69 -30.43 31.23
CA ASP A 278 5.45 -30.28 30.00
C ASP A 278 5.81 -28.81 29.71
N TRP A 279 6.31 -28.53 28.50
CA TRP A 279 6.69 -27.17 28.11
C TRP A 279 5.52 -26.19 28.11
N GLN A 280 4.28 -26.66 27.96
CA GLN A 280 3.08 -25.85 27.91
C GLN A 280 2.79 -25.23 29.27
N ASP A 281 3.05 -25.93 30.37
CA ASP A 281 2.95 -25.37 31.72
C ASP A 281 3.97 -24.25 31.94
N GLY A 282 5.20 -24.50 31.47
CA GLY A 282 6.25 -23.49 31.42
C GLY A 282 5.83 -22.28 30.58
N ALA A 283 5.16 -22.50 29.45
CA ALA A 283 4.65 -21.47 28.55
C ALA A 283 3.48 -20.66 29.14
N VAL A 284 2.58 -21.31 29.89
CA VAL A 284 1.52 -20.63 30.67
C VAL A 284 2.15 -19.74 31.74
N ALA A 285 3.10 -20.26 32.53
CA ALA A 285 3.81 -19.49 33.54
C ALA A 285 4.64 -18.33 32.94
N PHE A 286 5.26 -18.55 31.78
CA PHE A 286 6.10 -17.59 31.07
C PHE A 286 5.38 -16.31 30.68
N ARG A 287 4.06 -16.34 30.46
CA ARG A 287 3.28 -15.13 30.16
C ARG A 287 3.39 -14.06 31.25
N SER A 288 3.66 -14.46 32.50
CA SER A 288 3.85 -13.53 33.62
C SER A 288 5.18 -12.76 33.60
N ILE A 289 6.17 -13.24 32.84
CA ILE A 289 7.52 -12.66 32.79
C ILE A 289 7.90 -12.08 31.43
N MET A 290 7.23 -12.50 30.37
CA MET A 290 7.55 -12.07 29.01
C MET A 290 7.25 -10.59 28.79
N ASN A 291 7.97 -9.98 27.84
CA ASN A 291 7.57 -8.68 27.31
C ASN A 291 6.23 -8.79 26.58
N ASN A 292 5.43 -7.74 26.66
CA ASN A 292 4.19 -7.62 25.91
C ASN A 292 4.32 -6.41 24.97
N PRO A 293 4.14 -6.60 23.65
CA PRO A 293 4.14 -5.48 22.72
C PRO A 293 3.08 -4.43 23.10
N GLN A 294 3.41 -3.16 22.91
CA GLN A 294 2.44 -2.08 23.09
C GLN A 294 1.26 -2.28 22.14
N GLY A 295 0.03 -2.17 22.66
CA GLY A 295 -1.20 -2.38 21.87
C GLY A 295 -1.61 -3.84 21.64
N ALA A 296 -0.88 -4.81 22.18
CA ALA A 296 -1.20 -6.24 22.05
C ALA A 296 -2.63 -6.59 22.53
N ASP A 297 -3.16 -5.85 23.52
CA ASP A 297 -4.50 -6.01 24.06
C ASP A 297 -5.61 -5.58 23.08
N LYS A 298 -5.29 -4.72 22.11
CA LYS A 298 -6.24 -4.19 21.11
C LYS A 298 -6.42 -5.15 19.92
N VAL A 299 -5.42 -5.98 19.61
CA VAL A 299 -5.38 -6.82 18.39
C VAL A 299 -6.61 -7.71 18.23
N LYS A 300 -7.07 -8.33 19.31
CA LYS A 300 -8.26 -9.21 19.32
C LYS A 300 -9.56 -8.48 18.90
N SER A 301 -9.58 -7.14 18.97
CA SER A 301 -10.72 -6.31 18.58
C SER A 301 -10.66 -5.83 17.14
N TRP A 302 -9.52 -5.91 16.47
CA TRP A 302 -9.33 -5.50 15.07
C TRP A 302 -9.81 -6.58 14.11
N VAL A 303 -11.13 -6.66 13.90
CA VAL A 303 -11.73 -7.70 13.06
C VAL A 303 -11.71 -7.32 11.59
N VAL A 304 -11.98 -6.06 11.28
CA VAL A 304 -11.92 -5.53 9.91
C VAL A 304 -10.51 -5.05 9.62
N GLN A 305 -9.94 -5.44 8.49
CA GLN A 305 -8.63 -5.03 8.01
C GLN A 305 -8.81 -4.28 6.69
N ARG A 306 -8.24 -3.08 6.54
CA ARG A 306 -8.30 -2.33 5.26
C ARG A 306 -7.21 -1.27 5.12
N VAL A 307 -6.82 -0.98 3.89
CA VAL A 307 -5.85 0.06 3.49
C VAL A 307 -6.51 1.04 2.53
N PRO A 308 -6.93 2.22 3.02
CA PRO A 308 -7.20 3.38 2.17
C PRO A 308 -5.90 3.91 1.58
N MET A 309 -5.79 3.90 0.25
CA MET A 309 -4.57 4.26 -0.46
C MET A 309 -4.71 5.59 -1.20
N ASN A 310 -3.75 6.50 -1.03
CA ASN A 310 -3.55 7.64 -1.92
C ASN A 310 -2.18 7.51 -2.61
N PHE A 311 -2.06 8.00 -3.84
CA PHE A 311 -0.85 7.85 -4.64
C PHE A 311 -0.77 8.94 -5.72
N GLY A 312 0.45 9.42 -6.03
CA GLY A 312 0.75 10.25 -7.20
C GLY A 312 -0.15 11.49 -7.36
N SER A 313 -0.33 12.26 -6.28
CA SER A 313 -1.12 13.50 -6.23
C SER A 313 -2.63 13.33 -6.39
N GLN A 314 -3.13 12.11 -6.63
CA GLN A 314 -4.52 11.86 -7.05
C GLN A 314 -5.56 12.14 -5.96
N ALA A 315 -5.18 12.04 -4.68
CA ALA A 315 -6.10 12.12 -3.55
C ALA A 315 -7.39 11.28 -3.77
N THR A 316 -7.20 9.99 -4.10
CA THR A 316 -8.28 9.02 -4.38
C THR A 316 -9.11 8.69 -3.15
N ASN A 317 -8.50 8.73 -1.97
CA ASN A 317 -9.13 8.51 -0.67
C ASN A 317 -8.80 9.65 0.31
N PRO A 318 -9.38 10.86 0.13
CA PRO A 318 -9.24 11.95 1.10
C PRO A 318 -9.72 11.51 2.49
N PHE A 319 -9.20 12.11 3.56
CA PHE A 319 -9.48 11.66 4.93
C PHE A 319 -10.96 11.69 5.29
N THR A 320 -11.71 12.66 4.77
CA THR A 320 -13.16 12.78 4.94
C THR A 320 -13.94 11.65 4.26
N LYS A 321 -13.49 11.18 3.07
CA LYS A 321 -14.05 9.98 2.42
C LYS A 321 -13.79 8.73 3.26
N THR A 322 -12.57 8.57 3.77
CA THR A 322 -12.22 7.44 4.66
C THR A 322 -13.07 7.42 5.94
N LEU A 323 -13.48 8.59 6.46
CA LEU A 323 -14.36 8.67 7.63
C LEU A 323 -15.77 8.15 7.29
N ASP A 324 -16.30 8.49 6.13
CA ASP A 324 -17.59 7.97 5.65
C ASP A 324 -17.53 6.46 5.43
N GLU A 325 -16.45 5.94 4.84
CA GLU A 325 -16.23 4.51 4.72
C GLU A 325 -16.11 3.79 6.07
N THR A 326 -15.52 4.45 7.07
CA THR A 326 -15.48 3.94 8.45
C THR A 326 -16.85 3.77 9.06
N LYS A 327 -17.75 4.74 8.83
CA LYS A 327 -19.14 4.67 9.30
C LYS A 327 -19.91 3.58 8.56
N ARG A 328 -19.74 3.49 7.24
CA ARG A 328 -20.37 2.46 6.40
C ARG A 328 -19.97 1.05 6.82
N MET A 329 -18.67 0.82 7.06
CA MET A 329 -18.16 -0.47 7.54
C MET A 329 -18.63 -0.78 8.97
N ASN A 330 -18.75 0.24 9.84
CA ASN A 330 -19.33 0.05 11.18
C ASN A 330 -20.79 -0.43 11.09
N LEU A 331 -21.60 0.14 10.20
CA LEU A 331 -22.97 -0.33 9.95
C LEU A 331 -22.99 -1.76 9.42
N ALA A 332 -22.16 -2.07 8.42
CA ALA A 332 -22.07 -3.40 7.80
C ALA A 332 -21.64 -4.51 8.76
N THR A 333 -20.92 -4.14 9.82
CA THR A 333 -20.38 -5.09 10.80
C THR A 333 -21.09 -5.04 12.14
N ASP A 334 -22.07 -4.15 12.31
CA ASP A 334 -22.69 -3.87 13.59
C ASP A 334 -21.66 -3.46 14.67
N GLY A 335 -20.68 -2.65 14.29
CA GLY A 335 -19.69 -2.07 15.19
C GLY A 335 -18.55 -2.99 15.60
N LEU A 336 -18.13 -3.92 14.75
CA LEU A 336 -16.84 -4.60 14.96
C LEU A 336 -15.67 -3.62 14.87
N GLY A 337 -14.59 -3.89 15.58
CA GLY A 337 -13.42 -3.03 15.54
C GLY A 337 -12.65 -3.13 14.22
N GLN A 338 -12.07 -2.01 13.80
CA GLN A 338 -11.42 -1.85 12.50
C GLN A 338 -9.94 -1.48 12.67
N PHE A 339 -9.08 -2.05 11.82
CA PHE A 339 -7.69 -1.64 11.63
C PHE A 339 -7.59 -0.96 10.27
N VAL A 340 -7.37 0.36 10.28
CA VAL A 340 -7.36 1.21 9.08
C VAL A 340 -5.97 1.78 8.87
N LEU A 341 -5.24 1.26 7.89
CA LEU A 341 -3.88 1.68 7.56
C LEU A 341 -3.89 2.70 6.42
N LEU A 342 -3.64 3.97 6.75
CA LEU A 342 -3.59 5.08 5.81
C LEU A 342 -2.26 5.04 5.02
N LYS A 343 -2.28 4.39 3.85
CA LYS A 343 -1.12 4.29 2.97
C LYS A 343 -1.13 5.47 2.00
N GLY A 344 -0.10 6.32 2.09
CA GLY A 344 -0.08 7.61 1.39
C GLY A 344 -0.81 8.75 2.09
N TYR A 345 -0.80 8.75 3.43
CA TYR A 345 -1.35 9.84 4.23
C TYR A 345 -0.57 11.15 4.12
N GLY A 346 0.73 11.08 3.82
CA GLY A 346 1.65 12.20 3.75
C GLY A 346 1.99 12.59 2.32
N SER A 347 2.49 13.82 2.13
CA SER A 347 2.92 14.36 0.84
C SER A 347 1.91 14.06 -0.29
N GLU A 348 2.38 13.66 -1.48
CA GLU A 348 1.57 13.37 -2.66
C GLU A 348 0.94 11.97 -2.67
N GLY A 349 1.18 11.16 -1.63
CA GLY A 349 0.66 9.80 -1.50
C GLY A 349 1.71 8.79 -1.07
N HIS A 350 1.43 7.51 -1.33
CA HIS A 350 2.35 6.42 -1.01
C HIS A 350 3.61 6.53 -1.87
N ASP A 351 4.77 6.30 -1.24
CA ASP A 351 6.09 6.40 -1.88
C ASP A 351 6.42 7.81 -2.39
N SER A 352 5.91 8.83 -1.68
CA SER A 352 6.27 10.25 -1.81
C SER A 352 6.63 10.85 -0.44
N GLY A 353 7.57 11.78 -0.41
CA GLY A 353 7.95 12.56 0.77
C GLY A 353 8.64 11.78 1.89
N HIS A 354 9.01 10.50 1.70
CA HIS A 354 9.72 9.75 2.72
C HIS A 354 11.11 10.36 3.01
N PRO A 355 11.53 10.55 4.29
CA PRO A 355 10.88 10.12 5.53
C PRO A 355 10.24 11.27 6.35
N ASP A 356 9.61 12.27 5.73
CA ASP A 356 8.98 13.41 6.42
C ASP A 356 7.64 13.02 7.07
N TYR A 357 7.69 12.28 8.18
CA TYR A 357 6.47 11.74 8.80
C TYR A 357 5.45 12.82 9.22
N GLY A 358 5.88 14.05 9.50
CA GLY A 358 4.99 15.15 9.87
C GLY A 358 4.33 15.86 8.69
N ASP A 359 4.72 15.58 7.45
CA ASP A 359 4.15 16.25 6.27
C ASP A 359 2.83 15.58 5.86
N ILE A 360 1.73 15.99 6.49
CA ILE A 360 0.39 15.45 6.20
C ILE A 360 -0.07 15.97 4.84
N GLY A 361 -0.47 15.05 3.96
CA GLY A 361 -0.79 15.35 2.57
C GLY A 361 -1.91 16.39 2.43
N LYS A 362 -1.60 17.51 1.78
CA LYS A 362 -2.51 18.67 1.65
C LYS A 362 -3.70 18.33 0.78
N ARG A 363 -3.49 17.63 -0.34
CA ARG A 363 -4.53 17.26 -1.32
C ARG A 363 -5.53 16.27 -0.72
N GLN A 364 -5.10 15.44 0.23
CA GLN A 364 -5.89 14.48 0.99
C GLN A 364 -6.75 15.15 2.07
N GLY A 365 -6.47 16.42 2.43
CA GLY A 365 -7.21 17.20 3.43
C GLY A 365 -6.35 17.77 4.56
N GLY A 366 -5.04 17.46 4.58
CA GLY A 366 -4.09 17.95 5.59
C GLY A 366 -4.38 17.46 7.01
N ALA A 367 -3.65 18.02 7.98
CA ALA A 367 -3.73 17.60 9.38
C ALA A 367 -5.14 17.79 9.99
N ALA A 368 -5.90 18.80 9.57
CA ALA A 368 -7.23 19.06 10.12
C ALA A 368 -8.24 17.94 9.77
N GLU A 369 -8.28 17.51 8.51
CA GLU A 369 -9.17 16.40 8.11
C GLU A 369 -8.65 15.06 8.63
N LEU A 370 -7.32 14.84 8.71
CA LEU A 370 -6.75 13.66 9.36
C LEU A 370 -7.19 13.55 10.83
N ASN A 371 -7.09 14.64 11.60
CA ASN A 371 -7.56 14.64 12.99
C ASN A 371 -9.07 14.42 13.08
N THR A 372 -9.85 14.96 12.14
CA THR A 372 -11.30 14.73 12.11
C THR A 372 -11.62 13.26 11.87
N LEU A 373 -10.93 12.61 10.92
CA LEU A 373 -11.02 11.18 10.66
C LEU A 373 -10.70 10.37 11.92
N VAL A 374 -9.54 10.62 12.54
CA VAL A 374 -9.08 9.85 13.69
C VAL A 374 -10.03 10.01 14.89
N ASN A 375 -10.33 11.27 15.27
CA ASN A 375 -11.12 11.56 16.46
C ASN A 375 -12.57 11.08 16.33
N SER A 376 -13.18 11.30 15.16
CA SER A 376 -14.58 10.92 14.94
C SER A 376 -14.69 9.42 14.66
N GLY A 377 -13.72 8.84 13.95
CA GLY A 377 -13.69 7.42 13.61
C GLY A 377 -13.52 6.50 14.82
N HIS A 378 -12.87 6.98 15.90
CA HIS A 378 -12.79 6.24 17.17
C HIS A 378 -14.16 5.87 17.75
N ALA A 379 -15.18 6.72 17.56
CA ALA A 379 -16.57 6.42 17.98
C ALA A 379 -17.19 5.23 17.22
N TYR A 380 -16.58 4.82 16.11
CA TYR A 380 -16.99 3.70 15.26
C TYR A 380 -16.07 2.48 15.40
N ASN A 381 -15.35 2.38 16.53
CA ASN A 381 -14.42 1.30 16.88
C ASN A 381 -13.26 1.13 15.88
N ALA A 382 -12.89 2.18 15.15
CA ALA A 382 -11.76 2.14 14.23
C ALA A 382 -10.47 2.59 14.91
N ALA A 383 -9.40 1.85 14.69
CA ALA A 383 -8.04 2.27 14.99
C ALA A 383 -7.37 2.74 13.69
N PHE A 384 -6.71 3.90 13.75
CA PHE A 384 -6.06 4.51 12.59
C PHE A 384 -4.55 4.54 12.79
N GLY A 385 -3.85 4.14 11.74
CA GLY A 385 -2.40 4.27 11.69
C GLY A 385 -1.94 4.68 10.32
N VAL A 386 -0.70 5.15 10.28
CA VAL A 386 -0.10 5.67 9.06
C VAL A 386 1.07 4.80 8.62
N HIS A 387 1.24 4.70 7.31
CA HIS A 387 2.39 4.09 6.69
C HIS A 387 3.58 5.05 6.72
N ILE A 388 4.73 4.62 7.25
CA ILE A 388 6.00 5.34 7.16
C ILE A 388 7.09 4.44 6.59
N ASN A 389 8.13 5.06 6.03
CA ASN A 389 9.34 4.37 5.57
C ASN A 389 10.56 5.01 6.24
N ALA A 390 11.40 4.18 6.86
CA ALA A 390 12.66 4.60 7.46
C ALA A 390 13.88 3.92 6.82
N THR A 391 13.68 3.26 5.68
CA THR A 391 14.72 2.55 4.92
C THR A 391 15.24 3.37 3.75
N GLU A 392 14.41 4.16 3.09
CA GLU A 392 14.80 5.01 1.95
C GLU A 392 14.18 6.41 2.02
N SER A 393 14.66 7.31 1.18
CA SER A 393 14.20 8.69 1.08
C SER A 393 14.25 9.21 -0.35
N TYR A 394 13.31 10.09 -0.69
CA TYR A 394 13.22 10.76 -1.99
C TYR A 394 13.76 12.19 -1.91
N PRO A 395 14.37 12.71 -3.00
CA PRO A 395 14.91 14.08 -3.04
C PRO A 395 13.94 15.18 -2.59
N GLU A 396 12.65 15.03 -2.87
CA GLU A 396 11.59 16.00 -2.51
C GLU A 396 11.39 16.21 -1.01
N ALA A 397 11.74 15.20 -0.18
CA ALA A 397 11.56 15.25 1.26
C ALA A 397 12.51 16.27 1.89
N LYS A 398 12.02 17.12 2.79
CA LYS A 398 12.81 18.15 3.48
C LYS A 398 13.87 17.56 4.41
N ALA A 399 13.68 16.34 4.91
CA ALA A 399 14.73 15.62 5.64
C ALA A 399 15.84 15.06 4.73
N PHE A 400 15.65 15.02 3.41
CA PHE A 400 16.64 14.49 2.48
C PHE A 400 17.93 15.31 2.51
N ASN A 401 19.05 14.64 2.75
CA ASN A 401 20.39 15.21 2.60
C ASN A 401 21.42 14.07 2.56
N GLU A 402 22.65 14.41 2.20
CA GLU A 402 23.75 13.44 2.03
C GLU A 402 24.30 12.89 3.35
N GLN A 403 23.82 13.34 4.52
CA GLN A 403 24.09 12.70 5.81
C GLN A 403 23.07 11.59 6.10
N LEU A 404 21.83 11.79 5.66
CA LEU A 404 20.77 10.79 5.76
C LEU A 404 20.94 9.70 4.70
N VAL A 405 21.23 10.06 3.45
CA VAL A 405 21.31 9.08 2.35
C VAL A 405 22.72 8.96 1.78
N ASN A 406 23.00 7.85 1.10
CA ASN A 406 24.16 7.74 0.21
C ASN A 406 23.70 7.84 -1.26
N PRO A 407 24.07 8.90 -2.00
CA PRO A 407 23.70 9.07 -3.41
C PRO A 407 24.14 7.93 -4.35
N ALA A 408 25.14 7.14 -3.95
CA ALA A 408 25.60 5.96 -4.68
C ALA A 408 24.82 4.67 -4.34
N SER A 409 23.80 4.77 -3.48
CA SER A 409 23.01 3.64 -2.98
C SER A 409 21.52 3.81 -3.32
N PRO A 410 21.13 3.65 -4.59
CA PRO A 410 19.75 3.81 -5.02
C PRO A 410 18.84 2.76 -4.38
N GLY A 411 17.62 3.16 -4.05
CA GLY A 411 16.56 2.34 -3.49
C GLY A 411 15.49 2.01 -4.54
N TRP A 412 14.23 2.04 -4.12
CA TRP A 412 13.07 1.93 -5.01
C TRP A 412 12.99 3.09 -6.00
N ASP A 413 12.56 2.79 -7.23
CA ASP A 413 12.49 3.74 -8.34
C ASP A 413 11.14 3.64 -9.06
N TRP A 414 10.25 4.59 -8.77
CA TRP A 414 8.88 4.60 -9.28
C TRP A 414 8.34 5.96 -9.69
N LEU A 415 7.85 6.80 -8.76
CA LEU A 415 7.53 8.21 -9.02
C LEU A 415 8.83 9.01 -9.18
N ASP A 416 9.77 8.72 -8.28
CA ASP A 416 11.11 9.24 -8.23
C ASP A 416 12.07 8.14 -7.77
N ALA A 417 13.36 8.33 -8.07
CA ALA A 417 14.40 7.49 -7.53
C ALA A 417 14.64 7.83 -6.05
N SER A 418 14.54 6.83 -5.19
CA SER A 418 14.92 6.93 -3.78
C SER A 418 16.36 6.52 -3.52
N TYR A 419 16.84 6.81 -2.32
CA TYR A 419 18.17 6.43 -1.84
C TYR A 419 18.08 5.85 -0.43
N TYR A 420 18.87 4.81 -0.15
CA TYR A 420 18.85 4.15 1.17
C TYR A 420 19.35 5.07 2.28
N ASN A 421 18.60 5.08 3.39
CA ASN A 421 18.92 5.83 4.60
C ASN A 421 20.05 5.16 5.39
N ASN A 422 20.93 5.99 5.96
CA ASN A 422 21.86 5.63 7.01
C ASN A 422 21.09 5.51 8.34
N LYS A 423 20.44 4.36 8.52
CA LYS A 423 19.55 4.06 9.66
C LYS A 423 20.21 4.27 11.03
N ARG A 424 21.50 3.98 11.15
CA ARG A 424 22.25 4.12 12.41
C ARG A 424 22.50 5.59 12.73
N ASN A 425 22.93 6.39 11.75
CA ASN A 425 23.07 7.84 11.91
C ASN A 425 21.73 8.52 12.21
N ASP A 426 20.67 8.14 11.48
CA ASP A 426 19.34 8.70 11.67
C ASP A 426 18.76 8.40 13.07
N ALA A 427 19.15 7.25 13.65
CA ALA A 427 18.88 6.91 15.06
C ALA A 427 19.74 7.74 16.04
N SER A 428 21.06 7.76 15.85
CA SER A 428 22.02 8.33 16.81
C SER A 428 22.01 9.86 16.86
N SER A 429 21.68 10.51 15.74
CA SER A 429 21.47 11.97 15.66
C SER A 429 20.18 12.44 16.34
N GLY A 430 19.20 11.53 16.54
CA GLY A 430 17.87 11.86 17.04
C GLY A 430 16.90 12.40 15.97
N ASN A 431 17.34 12.53 14.71
CA ASN A 431 16.53 13.08 13.62
C ASN A 431 15.28 12.23 13.36
N ARG A 432 15.40 10.90 13.37
CA ARG A 432 14.23 10.02 13.20
C ARG A 432 13.18 10.22 14.28
N LEU A 433 13.62 10.30 15.55
CA LEU A 433 12.72 10.54 16.67
C LEU A 433 12.05 11.91 16.57
N ALA A 434 12.78 12.95 16.15
CA ALA A 434 12.20 14.28 15.89
C ALA A 434 11.12 14.24 14.80
N ARG A 435 11.31 13.48 13.71
CA ARG A 435 10.27 13.30 12.68
C ARG A 435 9.05 12.55 13.23
N LEU A 436 9.23 11.54 14.08
CA LEU A 436 8.11 10.86 14.76
C LEU A 436 7.36 11.82 15.70
N GLN A 437 8.07 12.68 16.43
CA GLN A 437 7.47 13.72 17.28
C GLN A 437 6.72 14.76 16.45
N SER A 438 7.22 15.12 15.27
CA SER A 438 6.52 16.00 14.32
C SER A 438 5.17 15.41 13.90
N LEU A 439 5.14 14.12 13.52
CA LEU A 439 3.89 13.42 13.25
C LEU A 439 2.97 13.40 14.48
N LYS A 440 3.51 13.16 15.67
CA LYS A 440 2.71 13.16 16.91
C LYS A 440 2.08 14.53 17.19
N ALA A 441 2.77 15.62 16.87
CA ALA A 441 2.22 16.96 17.00
C ALA A 441 1.10 17.23 15.99
N GLN A 442 1.23 16.72 14.75
CA GLN A 442 0.23 16.90 13.71
C GLN A 442 -1.02 16.03 13.92
N ALA A 443 -0.87 14.80 14.42
CA ALA A 443 -1.96 13.84 14.60
C ALA A 443 -1.80 13.06 15.93
N PRO A 444 -2.06 13.70 17.09
CA PRO A 444 -1.75 13.15 18.41
C PRO A 444 -2.52 11.87 18.74
N ASN A 445 -3.69 11.65 18.15
CA ASN A 445 -4.59 10.54 18.50
C ASN A 445 -4.47 9.31 17.59
N LEU A 446 -3.46 9.26 16.70
CA LEU A 446 -3.15 8.03 15.95
C LEU A 446 -2.90 6.85 16.90
N ASP A 447 -3.30 5.65 16.49
CA ASP A 447 -3.24 4.42 17.29
C ASP A 447 -1.96 3.62 17.04
N PHE A 448 -1.49 3.60 15.79
CA PHE A 448 -0.37 2.77 15.38
C PHE A 448 0.44 3.38 14.23
N ILE A 449 1.67 2.88 14.10
CA ILE A 449 2.54 3.13 12.96
C ILE A 449 2.75 1.80 12.24
N TYR A 450 2.58 1.82 10.92
CA TYR A 450 3.04 0.77 10.04
C TYR A 450 4.39 1.16 9.45
N LEU A 451 5.44 0.42 9.79
CA LEU A 451 6.79 0.62 9.27
C LEU A 451 7.00 -0.29 8.05
N ASP A 452 7.11 0.31 6.87
CA ASP A 452 7.33 -0.42 5.62
C ASP A 452 8.82 -0.74 5.38
N VAL A 453 9.08 -1.81 4.64
CA VAL A 453 10.39 -2.19 4.08
C VAL A 453 11.58 -2.13 5.05
N TRP A 454 11.39 -2.52 6.32
CA TRP A 454 12.47 -2.54 7.29
C TRP A 454 13.29 -3.84 7.21
N TYR A 455 14.49 -3.76 6.64
CA TYR A 455 15.37 -4.92 6.42
C TYR A 455 16.39 -5.17 7.54
N THR A 456 16.52 -4.27 8.52
CA THR A 456 17.62 -4.32 9.50
C THR A 456 17.17 -5.01 10.78
N LYS A 457 17.90 -6.03 11.25
CA LYS A 457 17.56 -6.77 12.47
C LYS A 457 18.41 -6.30 13.67
N GLY A 458 18.16 -6.87 14.85
CA GLY A 458 18.95 -6.58 16.05
C GLY A 458 18.61 -5.24 16.69
N TRP A 459 19.64 -4.53 17.15
CA TRP A 459 19.46 -3.30 17.92
C TRP A 459 18.72 -2.20 17.16
N ASP A 460 19.00 -2.01 15.86
CA ASP A 460 18.34 -0.96 15.07
C ASP A 460 16.81 -1.18 15.01
N ALA A 461 16.36 -2.43 14.85
CA ALA A 461 14.94 -2.78 14.91
C ALA A 461 14.36 -2.51 16.31
N ARG A 462 15.09 -2.86 17.37
CA ARG A 462 14.67 -2.61 18.75
C ARG A 462 14.54 -1.12 19.03
N ARG A 463 15.48 -0.32 18.51
CA ARG A 463 15.55 1.12 18.71
C ARG A 463 14.38 1.83 18.06
N ILE A 464 14.12 1.60 16.77
CA ILE A 464 12.98 2.26 16.09
C ILE A 464 11.64 1.79 16.67
N GLY A 465 11.50 0.51 17.04
CA GLY A 465 10.31 0.02 17.73
C GLY A 465 10.10 0.71 19.08
N GLY A 466 11.16 0.95 19.85
CA GLY A 466 11.12 1.73 21.08
C GLY A 466 10.78 3.21 20.86
N GLU A 467 11.34 3.83 19.82
CA GLU A 467 11.05 5.22 19.45
C GLU A 467 9.56 5.40 19.10
N ILE A 468 8.99 4.50 18.28
CA ILE A 468 7.56 4.50 17.95
C ILE A 468 6.70 4.31 19.21
N ASN A 469 7.01 3.30 20.01
CA ASN A 469 6.25 3.01 21.23
C ASN A 469 6.31 4.18 22.23
N SER A 470 7.43 4.89 22.32
CA SER A 470 7.60 6.06 23.19
C SER A 470 6.65 7.22 22.86
N GLN A 471 6.08 7.25 21.65
CA GLN A 471 5.06 8.24 21.25
C GLN A 471 3.62 7.78 21.54
N GLY A 472 3.45 6.62 22.19
CA GLY A 472 2.15 6.03 22.51
C GLY A 472 1.55 5.18 21.39
N TRP A 473 2.28 4.94 20.30
CA TRP A 473 1.79 4.18 19.16
C TRP A 473 2.11 2.69 19.25
N THR A 474 1.23 1.89 18.67
CA THR A 474 1.46 0.45 18.45
C THR A 474 2.32 0.25 17.19
N LEU A 475 3.18 -0.76 17.15
CA LEU A 475 3.98 -1.09 15.96
C LEU A 475 3.32 -2.19 15.11
N ALA A 476 3.08 -1.88 13.84
CA ALA A 476 2.85 -2.82 12.76
C ALA A 476 4.01 -2.72 11.77
N THR A 477 4.35 -3.81 11.06
CA THR A 477 5.45 -3.80 10.06
C THR A 477 5.10 -4.67 8.85
N GLU A 478 5.91 -4.61 7.81
CA GLU A 478 5.70 -5.36 6.58
C GLU A 478 6.01 -6.85 6.76
N PHE A 479 7.26 -7.16 7.16
CA PHE A 479 7.81 -8.50 7.08
C PHE A 479 7.61 -9.33 8.36
N PRO A 480 7.34 -10.65 8.24
CA PRO A 480 7.04 -11.46 9.41
C PRO A 480 8.24 -11.93 10.23
N ASP A 481 9.44 -11.88 9.66
CA ASP A 481 10.70 -12.17 10.36
C ASP A 481 11.28 -10.92 11.05
N ASP A 482 10.51 -9.84 11.10
CA ASP A 482 10.94 -8.53 11.59
C ASP A 482 10.21 -8.10 12.86
N HIS A 483 10.91 -7.33 13.69
CA HIS A 483 10.38 -6.76 14.94
C HIS A 483 9.60 -7.76 15.82
N GLU A 484 10.05 -9.02 15.94
CA GLU A 484 9.37 -10.03 16.77
C GLU A 484 9.09 -9.52 18.19
N TYR A 485 9.99 -8.72 18.76
CA TYR A 485 9.79 -8.18 20.11
C TYR A 485 8.65 -7.15 20.25
N ASN A 486 8.42 -6.33 19.21
CA ASN A 486 7.61 -5.11 19.31
C ASN A 486 6.39 -5.07 18.39
N ALA A 487 6.42 -5.74 17.24
CA ALA A 487 5.33 -5.71 16.27
C ALA A 487 4.17 -6.61 16.71
N VAL A 488 2.95 -6.12 16.48
CA VAL A 488 1.71 -6.87 16.73
C VAL A 488 1.00 -7.32 15.47
N TRP A 489 1.42 -6.83 14.30
CA TRP A 489 0.77 -7.11 13.02
C TRP A 489 1.83 -7.08 11.92
N ASN A 490 1.78 -8.06 11.02
CA ASN A 490 2.63 -8.09 9.83
C ASN A 490 1.79 -8.15 8.55
N HIS A 491 2.09 -7.27 7.59
CA HIS A 491 1.33 -7.20 6.34
C HIS A 491 1.37 -8.51 5.56
N TRP A 492 2.55 -9.10 5.39
CA TRP A 492 2.72 -10.35 4.63
C TRP A 492 2.22 -11.60 5.39
N ALA A 493 1.86 -11.45 6.68
CA ALA A 493 1.18 -12.50 7.43
C ALA A 493 -0.34 -12.45 7.19
N VAL A 494 -0.94 -11.26 7.14
CA VAL A 494 -2.39 -11.10 6.99
C VAL A 494 -2.84 -11.01 5.54
N ASP A 495 -2.07 -10.41 4.64
CA ASP A 495 -2.32 -10.52 3.20
C ASP A 495 -1.63 -11.78 2.70
N TYR A 496 -2.34 -12.89 2.84
CA TYR A 496 -1.83 -14.24 2.59
C TYR A 496 -1.35 -14.45 1.14
N ASN A 497 -1.65 -13.56 0.20
CA ASN A 497 -1.21 -13.73 -1.18
C ASN A 497 0.22 -13.18 -1.42
N TYR A 498 0.80 -12.41 -0.49
CA TYR A 498 2.16 -11.89 -0.63
C TYR A 498 3.29 -12.86 -0.31
N GLY A 499 4.40 -12.80 -1.04
CA GLY A 499 5.64 -13.46 -0.63
C GLY A 499 5.74 -14.97 -0.87
N GLY A 500 4.79 -15.58 -1.57
CA GLY A 500 4.83 -17.03 -1.84
C GLY A 500 4.69 -17.86 -0.55
N GLN A 501 5.27 -19.06 -0.50
CA GLN A 501 5.08 -19.99 0.63
C GLN A 501 6.20 -19.94 1.69
N ASP A 502 7.31 -19.26 1.40
CA ASP A 502 8.50 -19.26 2.27
C ASP A 502 8.54 -18.08 3.25
N ILE A 503 7.80 -17.01 2.97
CA ILE A 503 7.72 -15.81 3.81
C ILE A 503 6.27 -15.41 4.08
N LYS A 504 5.72 -16.01 5.12
CA LYS A 504 4.42 -15.73 5.75
C LYS A 504 4.65 -15.46 7.23
N GLY A 505 3.60 -15.47 8.05
CA GLY A 505 3.72 -15.32 9.50
C GLY A 505 4.63 -16.33 10.21
N TYR A 506 4.83 -16.15 11.51
CA TYR A 506 5.69 -16.99 12.33
C TYR A 506 5.12 -18.41 12.46
N SER A 507 5.80 -19.38 11.84
CA SER A 507 5.54 -20.81 11.90
C SER A 507 6.18 -21.44 13.13
N SER A 508 5.47 -21.32 14.25
CA SER A 508 5.84 -21.92 15.55
C SER A 508 4.60 -22.17 16.40
N GLN A 509 4.44 -23.41 16.88
CA GLN A 509 3.47 -23.78 17.90
C GLN A 509 3.82 -23.09 19.22
N ILE A 510 5.08 -23.06 19.61
CA ILE A 510 5.52 -22.44 20.88
C ILE A 510 5.18 -20.95 20.89
N ALA A 511 5.63 -20.18 19.90
CA ALA A 511 5.42 -18.73 19.84
C ALA A 511 3.92 -18.39 19.70
N ARG A 512 3.16 -19.16 18.91
CA ARG A 512 1.72 -18.95 18.78
C ARG A 512 0.98 -19.35 20.06
N PHE A 513 1.39 -20.40 20.76
CA PHE A 513 0.82 -20.78 22.05
C PHE A 513 0.90 -19.62 23.06
N ILE A 514 2.07 -19.01 23.22
CA ILE A 514 2.24 -17.94 24.21
C ILE A 514 1.56 -16.63 23.79
N ARG A 515 1.48 -16.33 22.49
CA ARG A 515 1.11 -14.99 21.99
C ARG A 515 -0.04 -14.90 20.98
N ASN A 516 -0.78 -15.97 20.68
CA ASN A 516 -1.88 -15.92 19.70
C ASN A 516 -2.84 -14.73 19.92
N HIS A 517 -3.16 -14.45 21.18
CA HIS A 517 -4.05 -13.37 21.63
C HIS A 517 -3.47 -11.95 21.51
N GLN A 518 -2.17 -11.81 21.23
CA GLN A 518 -1.44 -10.53 21.23
C GLN A 518 -1.14 -10.00 19.84
N LYS A 519 -1.26 -10.83 18.81
CA LYS A 519 -0.64 -10.57 17.50
C LYS A 519 -1.41 -11.17 16.33
N ASP A 520 -1.33 -10.50 15.18
CA ASP A 520 -1.64 -10.98 13.84
C ASP A 520 -0.35 -11.13 13.02
N THR A 521 0.52 -12.03 13.48
CA THR A 521 1.85 -12.27 12.90
C THR A 521 2.05 -13.75 12.58
N TRP A 522 0.96 -14.49 12.39
CA TRP A 522 0.95 -15.95 12.28
C TRP A 522 0.78 -16.41 10.85
N ILE A 523 1.20 -17.64 10.55
CA ILE A 523 0.75 -18.31 9.33
C ILE A 523 -0.79 -18.34 9.37
N ALA A 524 -1.42 -17.61 8.44
CA ALA A 524 -2.87 -17.60 8.31
C ALA A 524 -3.37 -18.99 7.86
N ARG A 525 -4.69 -19.19 7.89
CA ARG A 525 -5.34 -20.46 7.49
C ARG A 525 -4.88 -21.70 8.27
N HIS A 526 -4.40 -21.53 9.50
CA HIS A 526 -4.14 -22.66 10.39
C HIS A 526 -5.44 -23.46 10.63
N PRO A 527 -5.45 -24.80 10.55
CA PRO A 527 -6.68 -25.59 10.59
C PRO A 527 -7.55 -25.35 11.82
N LEU A 528 -6.92 -25.19 12.99
CA LEU A 528 -7.61 -24.89 14.25
C LEU A 528 -7.75 -23.37 14.50
N LEU A 529 -6.65 -22.63 14.62
CA LEU A 529 -6.66 -21.21 15.01
C LEU A 529 -7.05 -20.23 13.88
N GLY A 530 -7.11 -20.66 12.62
CA GLY A 530 -7.25 -19.78 11.47
C GLY A 530 -6.09 -18.80 11.38
N GLY A 531 -6.41 -17.54 11.14
CA GLY A 531 -5.50 -16.40 11.14
C GLY A 531 -6.18 -15.22 10.44
N THR A 532 -5.91 -14.02 10.90
CA THR A 532 -6.48 -12.81 10.32
C THR A 532 -6.02 -12.71 8.87
N GLU A 533 -6.96 -12.52 7.96
CA GLU A 533 -6.70 -12.28 6.55
C GLU A 533 -7.22 -10.89 6.14
N MET A 534 -6.51 -10.30 5.19
CA MET A 534 -6.81 -8.97 4.67
C MET A 534 -7.42 -9.06 3.28
N ASP A 535 -8.46 -8.24 3.07
CA ASP A 535 -8.97 -7.87 1.76
C ASP A 535 -9.32 -6.37 1.82
N ASP A 536 -9.45 -5.71 0.68
CA ASP A 536 -9.52 -4.25 0.59
C ASP A 536 -10.50 -3.78 -0.47
N TYR A 537 -10.95 -2.54 -0.33
CA TYR A 537 -11.81 -1.91 -1.33
C TYR A 537 -11.51 -0.41 -1.56
N GLU A 538 -10.52 0.13 -0.86
CA GLU A 538 -10.14 1.55 -0.90
C GLU A 538 -8.82 1.75 -1.67
N GLY A 539 -8.58 0.93 -2.70
CA GLY A 539 -7.56 1.15 -3.72
C GLY A 539 -6.25 0.37 -3.58
N TRP A 540 -5.94 -0.21 -2.41
CA TRP A 540 -4.71 -1.01 -2.25
C TRP A 540 -4.65 -2.17 -3.26
N GLN A 541 -3.55 -2.24 -4.01
CA GLN A 541 -3.37 -3.15 -5.16
C GLN A 541 -4.51 -3.11 -6.21
N GLY A 542 -5.27 -2.02 -6.27
CA GLY A 542 -6.43 -1.89 -7.14
C GLY A 542 -7.67 -2.66 -6.68
N ARG A 543 -7.70 -3.16 -5.43
CA ARG A 543 -8.87 -3.82 -4.86
C ARG A 543 -9.94 -2.78 -4.52
N THR A 544 -11.17 -3.06 -4.95
CA THR A 544 -12.32 -2.13 -4.90
C THR A 544 -13.64 -2.81 -4.48
N GLY A 545 -13.58 -4.05 -3.97
CA GLY A 545 -14.77 -4.86 -3.68
C GLY A 545 -15.20 -4.77 -2.22
N PHE A 546 -16.15 -3.88 -1.88
CA PHE A 546 -16.63 -3.72 -0.49
C PHE A 546 -17.17 -5.04 0.10
N ASP A 547 -17.98 -5.76 -0.69
CA ASP A 547 -18.60 -7.01 -0.24
C ASP A 547 -17.56 -8.13 -0.01
N ASP A 548 -16.39 -8.06 -0.63
CA ASP A 548 -15.32 -9.04 -0.44
C ASP A 548 -14.62 -8.82 0.91
N THR A 549 -14.37 -7.57 1.30
CA THR A 549 -13.92 -7.23 2.66
C THR A 549 -14.93 -7.64 3.73
N VAL A 550 -16.24 -7.47 3.50
CA VAL A 550 -17.28 -7.95 4.43
C VAL A 550 -17.26 -9.49 4.53
N LYS A 551 -17.14 -10.20 3.41
CA LYS A 551 -17.01 -11.66 3.42
C LYS A 551 -15.76 -12.13 4.16
N MET A 552 -14.61 -11.48 3.97
CA MET A 552 -13.37 -11.79 4.68
C MET A 552 -13.53 -11.58 6.19
N THR A 553 -14.17 -10.48 6.58
CA THR A 553 -14.48 -10.13 7.97
C THR A 553 -15.26 -11.23 8.67
N PHE A 554 -16.38 -11.68 8.09
CA PHE A 554 -17.26 -12.66 8.73
C PHE A 554 -16.84 -14.12 8.49
N GLY A 555 -16.33 -14.45 7.31
CA GLY A 555 -15.94 -15.81 6.94
C GLY A 555 -14.64 -16.27 7.61
N THR A 556 -13.69 -15.35 7.82
CA THR A 556 -12.34 -15.67 8.30
C THR A 556 -12.02 -14.96 9.61
N ASN A 557 -12.12 -13.62 9.65
CA ASN A 557 -11.54 -12.84 10.74
C ASN A 557 -12.32 -12.97 12.04
N LEU A 558 -13.66 -12.90 12.00
CA LEU A 558 -14.47 -12.93 13.23
C LEU A 558 -14.25 -14.22 14.05
N PRO A 559 -14.24 -15.44 13.45
CA PRO A 559 -13.84 -16.66 14.16
C PRO A 559 -12.41 -16.63 14.70
N THR A 560 -11.44 -16.09 13.96
CA THR A 560 -10.06 -15.98 14.45
C THR A 560 -9.97 -15.03 15.65
N LYS A 561 -10.59 -13.86 15.55
CA LYS A 561 -10.62 -12.84 16.59
C LYS A 561 -11.34 -13.34 17.83
N TYR A 562 -12.42 -14.10 17.67
CA TYR A 562 -13.09 -14.78 18.78
C TYR A 562 -12.11 -15.65 19.59
N VAL A 563 -11.30 -16.49 18.91
CA VAL A 563 -10.31 -17.34 19.58
C VAL A 563 -9.19 -16.49 20.22
N GLN A 564 -8.77 -15.39 19.61
CA GLN A 564 -7.77 -14.47 20.18
C GLN A 564 -8.22 -13.78 21.48
N HIS A 565 -9.48 -13.85 21.88
CA HIS A 565 -9.91 -13.34 23.19
C HIS A 565 -9.44 -14.21 24.36
N PHE A 566 -8.98 -15.44 24.09
CA PHE A 566 -8.64 -16.43 25.11
C PHE A 566 -7.20 -16.91 24.92
N PRO A 567 -6.31 -16.76 25.91
CA PRO A 567 -4.99 -17.40 25.91
C PRO A 567 -5.11 -18.93 25.83
N ILE A 568 -4.15 -19.57 25.15
CA ILE A 568 -4.11 -21.03 25.00
C ILE A 568 -3.62 -21.69 26.30
N LEU A 569 -4.23 -22.79 26.71
CA LEU A 569 -3.83 -23.57 27.89
C LEU A 569 -3.23 -24.92 27.51
N LYS A 570 -3.76 -25.56 26.46
CA LYS A 570 -3.29 -26.85 25.97
C LYS A 570 -3.44 -26.95 24.46
N TRP A 571 -2.47 -27.56 23.80
CA TRP A 571 -2.43 -27.75 22.36
C TRP A 571 -1.96 -29.15 22.02
N THR A 572 -2.89 -29.99 21.53
CA THR A 572 -2.61 -31.30 20.94
C THR A 572 -2.86 -31.26 19.43
N THR A 573 -2.57 -32.35 18.72
CA THR A 573 -2.68 -32.42 17.25
C THR A 573 -4.01 -31.90 16.71
N ASN A 574 -5.12 -32.33 17.31
CA ASN A 574 -6.47 -32.08 16.79
C ASN A 574 -7.32 -31.20 17.72
N THR A 575 -6.78 -30.73 18.84
CA THR A 575 -7.54 -30.01 19.86
C THR A 575 -6.69 -28.97 20.59
N ILE A 576 -7.20 -27.74 20.65
CA ILE A 576 -6.63 -26.64 21.43
C ILE A 576 -7.65 -26.23 22.49
N GLN A 577 -7.23 -26.25 23.74
CA GLN A 577 -8.00 -25.72 24.87
C GLN A 577 -7.47 -24.35 25.24
N LEU A 578 -8.38 -23.41 25.47
CA LEU A 578 -8.09 -22.02 25.80
C LEU A 578 -8.82 -21.66 27.10
N GLU A 579 -8.45 -20.53 27.68
CA GLU A 579 -9.12 -19.99 28.86
C GLU A 579 -10.64 -19.85 28.67
N GLN A 580 -11.37 -19.76 29.79
CA GLN A 580 -12.83 -19.61 29.83
C GLN A 580 -13.60 -20.73 29.10
N GLY A 581 -13.05 -21.95 29.14
CA GLY A 581 -13.71 -23.15 28.63
C GLY A 581 -13.86 -23.18 27.11
N VAL A 582 -13.06 -22.41 26.38
CA VAL A 582 -13.07 -22.42 24.91
C VAL A 582 -12.22 -23.58 24.40
N THR A 583 -12.75 -24.34 23.44
CA THR A 583 -12.01 -25.41 22.76
C THR A 583 -12.18 -25.29 21.26
N VAL A 584 -11.09 -25.48 20.52
CA VAL A 584 -11.09 -25.59 19.06
C VAL A 584 -10.60 -26.97 18.68
N SER A 585 -11.37 -27.73 17.90
CA SER A 585 -10.99 -29.10 17.52
C SER A 585 -11.41 -29.44 16.10
N ASP A 586 -10.62 -30.27 15.42
CA ASP A 586 -10.96 -30.88 14.14
C ASP A 586 -10.96 -32.42 14.21
N ALA A 587 -11.00 -32.99 15.43
CA ALA A 587 -10.92 -34.43 15.67
C ALA A 587 -12.02 -35.24 14.97
N THR A 588 -13.14 -34.60 14.60
CA THR A 588 -14.25 -35.21 13.84
C THR A 588 -14.14 -35.01 12.33
N GLY A 589 -12.99 -34.52 11.82
CA GLY A 589 -12.78 -34.13 10.43
C GLY A 589 -13.41 -32.79 10.03
N THR A 590 -13.99 -32.06 10.98
CA THR A 590 -14.58 -30.73 10.78
C THR A 590 -14.18 -29.84 11.94
N ARG A 591 -13.74 -28.61 11.64
CA ARG A 591 -13.39 -27.63 12.67
C ARG A 591 -14.61 -27.25 13.50
N VAL A 592 -14.53 -27.40 14.81
CA VAL A 592 -15.57 -27.06 15.78
C VAL A 592 -14.96 -26.14 16.83
N ILE A 593 -15.68 -25.06 17.17
CA ILE A 593 -15.38 -24.25 18.36
C ILE A 593 -16.51 -24.46 19.37
N THR A 594 -16.14 -24.75 20.61
CA THR A 594 -17.06 -24.79 21.75
C THR A 594 -16.66 -23.77 22.79
N LYS A 595 -17.63 -23.29 23.57
CA LYS A 595 -17.42 -22.53 24.81
C LYS A 595 -18.25 -23.17 25.91
N ASN A 596 -17.59 -23.63 26.98
CA ASN A 596 -18.22 -24.38 28.07
C ASN A 596 -19.05 -25.58 27.57
N GLY A 597 -18.52 -26.30 26.57
CA GLY A 597 -19.19 -27.45 25.96
C GLY A 597 -20.29 -27.11 24.94
N VAL A 598 -20.71 -25.84 24.83
CA VAL A 598 -21.71 -25.41 23.84
C VAL A 598 -21.01 -25.12 22.51
N LYS A 599 -21.48 -25.74 21.42
CA LYS A 599 -20.96 -25.52 20.07
C LYS A 599 -21.35 -24.14 19.55
N VAL A 600 -20.36 -23.33 19.20
CA VAL A 600 -20.54 -21.98 18.65
C VAL A 600 -20.08 -21.87 17.19
N LEU A 601 -19.26 -22.80 16.70
CA LEU A 601 -18.85 -22.90 15.29
C LEU A 601 -18.75 -24.37 14.85
N GLU A 602 -19.11 -24.65 13.61
CA GLU A 602 -18.93 -25.94 12.93
C GLU A 602 -18.62 -25.71 11.44
N GLY A 603 -17.41 -26.03 10.99
CA GLY A 603 -16.98 -25.80 9.62
C GLY A 603 -16.99 -24.32 9.25
N ASN A 604 -17.81 -23.94 8.27
CA ASN A 604 -17.96 -22.58 7.76
C ASN A 604 -19.25 -21.87 8.23
N LYS A 605 -19.89 -22.39 9.28
CA LYS A 605 -21.11 -21.83 9.87
C LYS A 605 -20.93 -21.67 11.38
N TYR A 606 -21.54 -20.64 11.95
CA TYR A 606 -21.41 -20.35 13.38
C TYR A 606 -22.57 -19.54 13.93
N LEU A 607 -22.71 -19.58 15.26
CA LEU A 607 -23.41 -18.60 16.08
C LEU A 607 -22.45 -18.16 17.19
N LEU A 608 -21.66 -17.11 16.94
CA LEU A 608 -20.60 -16.66 17.84
C LEU A 608 -21.12 -15.59 18.81
N PRO A 609 -21.02 -15.80 20.13
CA PRO A 609 -21.31 -14.76 21.12
C PRO A 609 -20.34 -13.58 21.04
N TRP A 610 -20.84 -12.35 21.12
CA TRP A 610 -20.05 -11.12 21.00
C TRP A 610 -20.53 -10.00 21.95
N SER A 611 -19.66 -9.26 22.66
CA SER A 611 -18.22 -9.52 22.79
C SER A 611 -17.97 -10.91 23.39
N PRO A 612 -16.90 -11.64 23.01
CA PRO A 612 -16.71 -13.05 23.39
C PRO A 612 -16.73 -13.33 24.90
N VAL A 613 -16.62 -12.30 25.75
CA VAL A 613 -16.72 -12.42 27.21
C VAL A 613 -18.13 -12.09 27.73
N THR A 614 -18.73 -10.97 27.32
CA THR A 614 -20.03 -10.49 27.84
C THR A 614 -21.24 -11.09 27.12
N GLU A 615 -21.05 -11.52 25.87
CA GLU A 615 -22.06 -12.23 25.07
C GLU A 615 -23.35 -11.43 24.83
N ASP A 616 -23.23 -10.12 24.63
CA ASP A 616 -24.37 -9.18 24.50
C ASP A 616 -25.24 -9.43 23.26
N LYS A 617 -24.63 -9.91 22.18
CA LYS A 617 -25.26 -10.25 20.90
C LYS A 617 -24.61 -11.51 20.33
N LEU A 618 -25.22 -12.13 19.32
CA LEU A 618 -24.66 -13.31 18.65
C LEU A 618 -24.56 -13.03 17.15
N TYR A 619 -23.38 -13.19 16.56
CA TYR A 619 -23.22 -13.14 15.11
C TYR A 619 -23.49 -14.50 14.50
N HIS A 620 -24.24 -14.53 13.41
CA HIS A 620 -24.49 -15.73 12.62
C HIS A 620 -23.98 -15.57 11.19
N TRP A 621 -23.31 -16.61 10.71
CA TRP A 621 -22.82 -16.74 9.34
C TRP A 621 -22.97 -18.19 8.89
N ASN A 622 -23.25 -18.38 7.60
CA ASN A 622 -23.25 -19.68 6.96
C ASN A 622 -22.72 -19.54 5.52
N GLY A 623 -21.51 -20.06 5.26
CA GLY A 623 -20.84 -19.91 3.97
C GLY A 623 -21.57 -20.55 2.78
N ILE A 624 -22.46 -21.51 3.01
CA ILE A 624 -23.27 -22.17 1.95
C ILE A 624 -24.76 -21.88 2.05
N GLY A 625 -25.21 -21.17 3.09
CA GLY A 625 -26.62 -20.89 3.35
C GLY A 625 -27.42 -22.10 3.86
N GLY A 626 -28.71 -21.90 4.06
CA GLY A 626 -29.65 -22.91 4.57
C GLY A 626 -29.88 -22.85 6.09
N GLY A 627 -30.64 -23.83 6.58
CA GLY A 627 -31.09 -23.93 7.98
C GLY A 627 -30.03 -24.49 8.92
N THR A 628 -29.80 -23.82 10.04
CA THR A 628 -28.91 -24.30 11.11
C THR A 628 -29.56 -24.08 12.48
N THR A 629 -29.37 -25.03 13.40
CA THR A 629 -29.89 -24.96 14.77
C THR A 629 -28.73 -24.88 15.76
N TRP A 630 -28.83 -23.96 16.71
CA TRP A 630 -27.78 -23.66 17.68
C TRP A 630 -28.35 -23.59 19.10
N THR A 631 -27.59 -24.13 20.05
CA THR A 631 -27.84 -23.93 21.47
C THR A 631 -27.33 -22.56 21.89
N LEU A 632 -28.16 -21.80 22.60
CA LEU A 632 -27.78 -20.49 23.12
C LEU A 632 -26.81 -20.62 24.31
N PRO A 633 -25.89 -19.65 24.50
CA PRO A 633 -25.01 -19.65 25.66
C PRO A 633 -25.80 -19.41 26.96
N ALA A 634 -25.24 -19.79 28.10
CA ALA A 634 -25.91 -19.72 29.40
C ALA A 634 -26.35 -18.29 29.78
N SER A 635 -25.62 -17.27 29.32
CA SER A 635 -25.96 -15.85 29.50
C SER A 635 -27.26 -15.43 28.78
N TRP A 636 -27.83 -16.31 27.95
CA TRP A 636 -29.11 -16.16 27.24
C TRP A 636 -30.21 -17.08 27.79
N SER A 637 -29.96 -17.75 28.92
CA SER A 637 -30.98 -18.53 29.62
C SER A 637 -32.20 -17.67 29.97
N GLY A 638 -33.40 -18.25 29.86
CA GLY A 638 -34.67 -17.57 30.13
C GLY A 638 -35.22 -16.71 28.99
N ALA A 639 -34.48 -16.49 27.89
CA ALA A 639 -35.03 -15.85 26.70
C ALA A 639 -36.09 -16.77 26.04
N SER A 640 -37.32 -16.28 25.86
CA SER A 640 -38.39 -16.97 25.14
C SER A 640 -38.42 -16.65 23.64
N ALA A 641 -37.83 -15.51 23.27
CA ALA A 641 -37.68 -15.06 21.89
C ALA A 641 -36.40 -14.22 21.75
N ALA A 642 -35.86 -14.15 20.54
CA ALA A 642 -34.78 -13.25 20.14
C ALA A 642 -35.18 -12.52 18.86
N LYS A 643 -34.38 -11.55 18.42
CA LYS A 643 -34.58 -10.83 17.16
C LYS A 643 -33.43 -11.11 16.19
N LEU A 644 -33.74 -11.45 14.95
CA LEU A 644 -32.77 -11.65 13.87
C LEU A 644 -32.71 -10.44 12.96
N TYR A 645 -31.51 -9.93 12.73
CA TYR A 645 -31.26 -8.89 11.75
C TYR A 645 -30.24 -9.38 10.73
N ARG A 646 -30.52 -9.12 9.45
CA ARG A 646 -29.51 -9.19 8.39
C ARG A 646 -28.69 -7.91 8.44
N LEU A 647 -27.37 -8.02 8.33
CA LEU A 647 -26.50 -6.85 8.26
C LEU A 647 -26.33 -6.42 6.80
N SER A 648 -26.31 -5.10 6.58
CA SER A 648 -25.93 -4.47 5.32
C SER A 648 -25.13 -3.20 5.61
N ASP A 649 -24.59 -2.57 4.57
CA ASP A 649 -23.97 -1.25 4.64
C ASP A 649 -24.92 -0.10 5.05
N GLN A 650 -26.21 -0.39 5.24
CA GLN A 650 -27.23 0.49 5.84
C GLN A 650 -27.58 0.09 7.29
N GLY A 651 -26.84 -0.87 7.87
CA GLY A 651 -27.01 -1.34 9.23
C GLY A 651 -27.90 -2.58 9.34
N ARG A 652 -28.64 -2.66 10.46
CA ARG A 652 -29.47 -3.81 10.79
C ARG A 652 -30.81 -3.77 10.04
N VAL A 653 -31.09 -4.81 9.27
CA VAL A 653 -32.41 -5.03 8.63
C VAL A 653 -33.14 -6.15 9.36
N LEU A 654 -34.24 -5.83 10.04
CA LEU A 654 -35.03 -6.83 10.79
C LEU A 654 -35.55 -7.91 9.83
N VAL A 655 -35.21 -9.16 10.12
CA VAL A 655 -35.77 -10.34 9.43
C VAL A 655 -37.02 -10.82 10.14
N GLY A 656 -37.00 -10.82 11.47
CA GLY A 656 -38.14 -11.18 12.31
C GLY A 656 -37.75 -11.71 13.67
N ASP A 657 -38.74 -12.27 14.35
CA ASP A 657 -38.60 -12.87 15.67
C ASP A 657 -38.12 -14.31 15.55
N LEU A 658 -37.15 -14.69 16.38
CA LEU A 658 -36.66 -16.05 16.50
C LEU A 658 -37.23 -16.67 17.78
N PRO A 659 -38.12 -17.68 17.68
CA PRO A 659 -38.59 -18.39 18.86
C PRO A 659 -37.43 -19.16 19.49
N VAL A 660 -37.31 -19.08 20.82
CA VAL A 660 -36.36 -19.90 21.57
C VAL A 660 -37.10 -21.10 22.12
N SER A 661 -36.72 -22.30 21.68
CA SER A 661 -37.33 -23.55 22.14
C SER A 661 -36.26 -24.48 22.70
N GLY A 662 -36.42 -24.91 23.95
CA GLY A 662 -35.44 -25.75 24.63
C GLY A 662 -34.04 -25.13 24.72
N GLY A 663 -33.93 -23.79 24.77
CA GLY A 663 -32.66 -23.08 24.77
C GLY A 663 -31.95 -23.05 23.40
N THR A 664 -32.65 -23.40 22.31
CA THR A 664 -32.12 -23.41 20.96
C THR A 664 -32.82 -22.41 20.04
N ILE A 665 -32.13 -21.97 18.99
CA ILE A 665 -32.69 -21.18 17.88
C ILE A 665 -32.34 -21.83 16.55
N THR A 666 -33.23 -21.67 15.56
CA THR A 666 -33.00 -22.10 14.18
C THR A 666 -32.97 -20.88 13.27
N ILE A 667 -31.93 -20.76 12.44
CA ILE A 667 -31.76 -19.66 11.48
C ILE A 667 -31.65 -20.25 10.08
N ASN A 668 -32.48 -19.76 9.16
CA ASN A 668 -32.36 -20.00 7.73
C ASN A 668 -31.62 -18.82 7.09
N ALA A 669 -30.33 -19.01 6.82
CA ALA A 669 -29.45 -17.96 6.33
C ALA A 669 -29.26 -18.02 4.80
N THR A 670 -29.14 -16.85 4.17
CA THR A 670 -28.59 -16.74 2.82
C THR A 670 -27.08 -17.02 2.87
N ALA A 671 -26.55 -17.69 1.85
CA ALA A 671 -25.13 -17.98 1.75
C ALA A 671 -24.29 -16.70 1.80
N ASN A 672 -23.17 -16.74 2.53
CA ASN A 672 -22.24 -15.62 2.67
C ASN A 672 -22.90 -14.29 3.09
N THR A 673 -23.90 -14.36 3.97
CA THR A 673 -24.61 -13.19 4.50
C THR A 673 -24.46 -13.15 6.01
N ALA A 674 -24.09 -11.99 6.54
CA ALA A 674 -23.93 -11.77 7.97
C ALA A 674 -25.27 -11.42 8.63
N TYR A 675 -25.50 -12.01 9.79
CA TYR A 675 -26.65 -11.74 10.63
C TYR A 675 -26.21 -11.46 12.07
N VAL A 676 -27.03 -10.72 12.80
CA VAL A 676 -26.90 -10.52 14.24
C VAL A 676 -28.20 -10.88 14.95
N VAL A 677 -28.05 -11.59 16.07
CA VAL A 677 -29.13 -11.96 16.98
C VAL A 677 -29.01 -11.13 18.25
N THR A 678 -30.13 -10.55 18.69
CA THR A 678 -30.20 -9.73 19.91
C THR A 678 -31.34 -10.23 20.82
N LYS A 679 -31.20 -10.04 22.14
CA LYS A 679 -32.21 -10.49 23.13
C LYS A 679 -33.54 -9.77 22.97
N THR A 680 -33.49 -8.46 22.72
CA THR A 680 -34.67 -7.60 22.60
C THR A 680 -34.66 -6.88 21.26
N ALA A 681 -35.80 -6.26 20.90
CA ALA A 681 -35.81 -5.29 19.81
C ALA A 681 -34.71 -4.25 20.04
N SER A 682 -33.88 -4.08 19.03
CA SER A 682 -32.88 -3.01 19.00
C SER A 682 -33.54 -1.82 18.35
N GLY A 683 -33.27 -0.61 18.85
CA GLY A 683 -33.71 0.61 18.17
C GLY A 683 -33.16 0.69 16.74
N ALA A 684 -33.76 1.55 15.92
CA ALA A 684 -33.17 1.90 14.62
C ALA A 684 -31.75 2.41 14.85
N VAL A 685 -30.80 1.91 14.05
CA VAL A 685 -29.44 2.45 14.06
C VAL A 685 -29.53 3.90 13.57
N PRO A 686 -29.02 4.88 14.32
CA PRO A 686 -29.04 6.27 13.86
C PRO A 686 -28.38 6.39 12.49
N ALA A 687 -28.95 7.23 11.62
CA ALA A 687 -28.33 7.53 10.33
C ALA A 687 -26.92 8.09 10.56
N ALA A 688 -25.93 7.52 9.88
CA ALA A 688 -24.57 7.98 9.97
C ALA A 688 -24.48 9.43 9.45
N ASN A 689 -23.67 10.26 10.11
CA ASN A 689 -23.43 11.63 9.68
C ASN A 689 -22.42 11.66 8.53
N TYR A 690 -22.82 11.21 7.33
CA TYR A 690 -21.95 11.21 6.16
C TYR A 690 -21.59 12.64 5.72
N GLY A 691 -20.33 12.84 5.34
CA GLY A 691 -19.77 14.15 5.01
C GLY A 691 -19.24 14.95 6.20
N GLU A 692 -19.17 14.37 7.40
CA GLU A 692 -18.57 15.00 8.57
C GLU A 692 -17.13 15.45 8.32
N GLY A 693 -16.77 16.66 8.77
CA GLY A 693 -15.47 17.28 8.49
C GLY A 693 -15.37 17.91 7.10
N SER A 694 -16.17 17.43 6.14
CA SER A 694 -16.35 18.09 4.86
C SER A 694 -17.32 19.27 4.98
N LYS A 695 -17.52 20.03 3.89
CA LYS A 695 -18.56 21.07 3.82
C LYS A 695 -19.87 20.59 3.19
N LEU A 696 -19.95 19.32 2.80
CA LEU A 696 -21.13 18.70 2.19
C LEU A 696 -21.70 17.62 3.11
N LYS A 697 -23.01 17.40 3.02
CA LYS A 697 -23.69 16.24 3.61
C LYS A 697 -23.76 15.14 2.58
N ASP A 698 -23.34 13.94 2.98
CA ASP A 698 -23.35 12.73 2.17
C ASP A 698 -22.79 12.91 0.75
N PRO A 699 -21.51 13.34 0.61
CA PRO A 699 -20.89 13.62 -0.68
C PRO A 699 -20.74 12.39 -1.59
N GLY A 700 -20.64 11.19 -1.00
CA GLY A 700 -20.55 9.90 -1.70
C GLY A 700 -21.86 9.10 -1.70
N PHE A 701 -23.00 9.75 -1.41
CA PHE A 701 -24.35 9.15 -1.46
C PHE A 701 -24.53 7.87 -0.62
N ASN A 702 -23.75 7.71 0.45
CA ASN A 702 -23.71 6.53 1.30
C ASN A 702 -24.98 6.32 2.15
N GLN A 703 -25.87 7.31 2.27
CA GLN A 703 -27.22 7.10 2.83
C GLN A 703 -28.11 6.20 1.95
N GLY A 704 -27.68 5.92 0.71
CA GLY A 704 -28.45 5.14 -0.26
C GLY A 704 -29.70 5.85 -0.79
N ASN A 705 -29.91 7.12 -0.44
CA ASN A 705 -31.00 7.96 -0.91
C ASN A 705 -30.67 9.46 -0.74
N LEU A 706 -31.48 10.34 -1.36
CA LEU A 706 -31.25 11.80 -1.36
C LEU A 706 -32.02 12.55 -0.26
N THR A 707 -32.83 11.85 0.53
CA THR A 707 -33.74 12.47 1.50
C THR A 707 -32.94 13.14 2.62
N ASN A 708 -33.28 14.39 2.93
CA ASN A 708 -32.63 15.20 3.97
C ASN A 708 -31.12 15.48 3.76
N THR A 709 -30.53 15.06 2.63
CA THR A 709 -29.12 15.32 2.27
C THR A 709 -29.02 16.24 1.07
N TRP A 710 -29.76 15.96 -0.01
CA TRP A 710 -29.72 16.72 -1.26
C TRP A 710 -31.12 17.19 -1.68
N THR A 711 -31.21 18.40 -2.21
CA THR A 711 -32.46 18.96 -2.76
C THR A 711 -32.57 18.59 -4.23
N VAL A 712 -33.67 17.92 -4.61
CA VAL A 712 -33.92 17.47 -5.99
C VAL A 712 -34.99 18.34 -6.64
N ALA A 713 -34.68 18.90 -7.80
CA ALA A 713 -35.63 19.53 -8.71
C ALA A 713 -35.62 18.81 -10.06
N GLY A 714 -36.78 18.39 -10.56
CA GLY A 714 -36.90 17.55 -11.76
C GLY A 714 -37.19 16.08 -11.42
N SER A 715 -36.92 15.17 -12.35
CA SER A 715 -37.26 13.74 -12.24
C SER A 715 -36.09 12.81 -12.59
N GLY A 716 -36.19 11.53 -12.23
CA GLY A 716 -35.25 10.50 -12.67
C GLY A 716 -33.95 10.41 -11.87
N ALA A 717 -33.76 11.23 -10.83
CA ALA A 717 -32.65 11.10 -9.88
C ALA A 717 -32.92 10.00 -8.85
N SER A 718 -31.93 9.14 -8.63
CA SER A 718 -31.95 8.06 -7.64
C SER A 718 -30.53 7.72 -7.22
N VAL A 719 -30.34 7.19 -6.01
CA VAL A 719 -29.06 6.63 -5.59
C VAL A 719 -29.08 5.12 -5.84
N VAL A 720 -28.05 4.59 -6.47
CA VAL A 720 -27.94 3.18 -6.84
C VAL A 720 -26.64 2.60 -6.31
N ARG A 721 -26.70 1.41 -5.71
CA ARG A 721 -25.50 0.67 -5.30
C ARG A 721 -24.88 -0.04 -6.49
N SER A 722 -23.60 0.21 -6.76
CA SER A 722 -22.83 -0.41 -7.84
C SER A 722 -22.48 -1.87 -7.51
N ALA A 723 -21.98 -2.61 -8.51
CA ALA A 723 -21.49 -3.97 -8.31
C ALA A 723 -20.25 -4.07 -7.41
N ARG A 724 -19.53 -2.96 -7.22
CA ARG A 724 -18.39 -2.83 -6.29
C ARG A 724 -18.81 -2.53 -4.86
N GLY A 725 -20.07 -2.12 -4.68
CA GLY A 725 -20.68 -1.80 -3.41
C GLY A 725 -20.79 -0.31 -3.11
N ASP A 726 -20.20 0.58 -3.93
CA ASP A 726 -20.36 2.04 -3.79
C ASP A 726 -21.79 2.49 -4.08
N TYR A 727 -22.25 3.55 -3.41
CA TYR A 727 -23.50 4.21 -3.75
C TYR A 727 -23.23 5.39 -4.69
N GLU A 728 -23.99 5.49 -5.78
CA GLU A 728 -23.76 6.50 -6.81
C GLU A 728 -25.08 7.20 -7.17
N LEU A 729 -25.02 8.51 -7.36
CA LEU A 729 -26.16 9.26 -7.88
C LEU A 729 -26.34 8.94 -9.37
N LYS A 730 -27.47 8.35 -9.73
CA LYS A 730 -27.87 8.08 -11.10
C LYS A 730 -29.07 8.94 -11.50
N VAL A 731 -28.92 9.70 -12.58
CA VAL A 731 -30.01 10.37 -13.27
C VAL A 731 -30.38 9.56 -14.51
N GLY A 732 -31.51 8.84 -14.43
CA GLY A 732 -32.08 8.07 -15.53
C GLY A 732 -32.83 8.94 -16.54
N THR A 733 -33.89 8.39 -17.11
CA THR A 733 -34.72 9.11 -18.09
C THR A 733 -35.44 10.30 -17.44
N ALA A 734 -35.31 11.48 -18.04
CA ALA A 734 -36.00 12.70 -17.62
C ALA A 734 -36.42 13.53 -18.84
N ALA A 735 -37.64 14.06 -18.84
CA ALA A 735 -38.16 14.88 -19.94
C ALA A 735 -37.56 16.30 -19.96
N GLY A 736 -37.15 16.82 -18.80
CA GLY A 736 -36.52 18.12 -18.64
C GLY A 736 -35.24 18.02 -17.81
N ALA A 737 -34.68 19.17 -17.46
CA ALA A 737 -33.49 19.23 -16.62
C ALA A 737 -33.78 18.66 -15.21
N THR A 738 -32.78 18.01 -14.65
CA THR A 738 -32.79 17.52 -13.26
C THR A 738 -31.61 18.11 -12.52
N THR A 739 -31.85 18.65 -11.32
CA THR A 739 -30.85 19.32 -10.49
C THR A 739 -30.87 18.74 -9.09
N ILE A 740 -29.70 18.33 -8.60
CA ILE A 740 -29.47 17.80 -7.26
C ILE A 740 -28.50 18.77 -6.58
N SER A 741 -28.94 19.47 -5.54
CA SER A 741 -28.20 20.60 -4.99
C SER A 741 -28.13 20.62 -3.48
N GLN A 742 -27.10 21.28 -2.95
CA GLN A 742 -26.91 21.51 -1.52
C GLN A 742 -26.37 22.92 -1.28
N ASN A 743 -26.92 23.60 -0.28
CA ASN A 743 -26.38 24.87 0.18
C ASN A 743 -25.30 24.62 1.23
N VAL A 744 -24.09 25.12 0.95
CA VAL A 744 -22.94 25.08 1.84
C VAL A 744 -22.83 26.40 2.56
N THR A 745 -22.85 26.39 3.89
CA THR A 745 -22.79 27.61 4.73
C THR A 745 -21.52 27.65 5.58
N GLY A 746 -21.17 28.84 6.09
CA GLY A 746 -19.99 29.02 6.93
C GLY A 746 -18.68 29.06 6.16
N LEU A 747 -18.74 29.44 4.88
CA LEU A 747 -17.55 29.71 4.06
C LEU A 747 -17.00 31.09 4.42
N ALA A 748 -15.68 31.20 4.52
CA ALA A 748 -15.02 32.49 4.63
C ALA A 748 -14.91 33.15 3.23
N PRO A 749 -14.80 34.48 3.13
CA PRO A 749 -14.46 35.10 1.86
C PRO A 749 -13.15 34.57 1.30
N GLY A 750 -13.11 34.24 0.01
CA GLY A 750 -11.96 33.64 -0.64
C GLY A 750 -12.34 32.75 -1.84
N THR A 751 -11.34 32.10 -2.42
CA THR A 751 -11.50 31.20 -3.57
C THR A 751 -11.69 29.76 -3.10
N TYR A 752 -12.59 29.04 -3.76
CA TYR A 752 -12.90 27.64 -3.50
C TYR A 752 -12.94 26.85 -4.80
N TYR A 753 -12.69 25.55 -4.72
CA TYR A 753 -13.04 24.61 -5.76
C TYR A 753 -14.21 23.74 -5.33
N ALA A 754 -15.00 23.27 -6.29
CA ALA A 754 -15.84 22.10 -6.13
C ALA A 754 -15.48 21.07 -7.21
N SER A 755 -15.60 19.78 -6.88
CA SER A 755 -15.35 18.69 -7.81
C SER A 755 -16.31 17.52 -7.61
N VAL A 756 -16.48 16.70 -8.64
CA VAL A 756 -17.32 15.50 -8.63
C VAL A 756 -16.85 14.54 -9.72
N TYR A 757 -16.92 13.22 -9.49
CA TYR A 757 -16.82 12.27 -10.61
C TYR A 757 -18.09 12.31 -11.44
N VAL A 758 -17.96 12.25 -12.76
CA VAL A 758 -19.10 12.23 -13.68
C VAL A 758 -18.87 11.25 -14.82
N SER A 759 -19.93 10.53 -15.21
CA SER A 759 -20.01 9.81 -16.48
C SER A 759 -21.33 10.12 -17.18
N THR A 760 -21.27 10.42 -18.47
CA THR A 760 -22.43 10.67 -19.32
C THR A 760 -22.24 10.11 -20.73
N ALA A 761 -23.35 9.71 -21.36
CA ALA A 761 -23.35 9.33 -22.77
C ALA A 761 -23.18 10.55 -23.67
N SER A 762 -22.68 10.32 -24.89
CA SER A 762 -22.49 11.38 -25.89
C SER A 762 -23.79 12.16 -26.15
N GLY A 763 -23.72 13.48 -26.02
CA GLY A 763 -24.81 14.42 -26.32
C GLY A 763 -25.68 14.82 -25.13
N ARG A 764 -25.62 14.12 -23.97
CA ARG A 764 -26.37 14.52 -22.77
C ARG A 764 -25.45 15.26 -21.81
N LYS A 765 -25.72 16.55 -21.58
CA LYS A 765 -24.89 17.38 -20.70
C LYS A 765 -25.15 17.10 -19.23
N ALA A 766 -24.06 17.03 -18.48
CA ALA A 766 -23.98 16.84 -17.04
C ALA A 766 -23.09 17.94 -16.47
N TYR A 767 -23.61 18.74 -15.55
CA TYR A 767 -23.03 19.98 -15.05
C TYR A 767 -22.67 19.86 -13.57
N LEU A 768 -21.57 20.53 -13.21
CA LEU A 768 -21.28 20.95 -11.84
C LEU A 768 -21.38 22.47 -11.81
N ASP A 769 -22.34 22.97 -11.06
CA ASP A 769 -22.61 24.40 -10.88
C ASP A 769 -22.25 24.80 -9.43
N ALA A 770 -21.54 25.91 -9.27
CA ALA A 770 -21.28 26.54 -7.97
C ALA A 770 -21.78 27.98 -8.00
N THR A 771 -22.73 28.31 -7.13
CA THR A 771 -23.36 29.64 -7.07
C THR A 771 -23.05 30.34 -5.76
N SER A 772 -22.42 31.51 -5.82
CA SER A 772 -22.01 32.29 -4.66
C SER A 772 -22.12 33.79 -4.95
N GLY A 773 -22.67 34.57 -4.02
CA GLY A 773 -22.83 36.02 -4.20
C GLY A 773 -23.66 36.44 -5.42
N GLY A 774 -24.55 35.57 -5.92
CA GLY A 774 -25.35 35.79 -7.12
C GLY A 774 -24.65 35.40 -8.44
N THR A 775 -23.39 34.96 -8.39
CA THR A 775 -22.64 34.50 -9.56
C THR A 775 -22.62 32.97 -9.60
N THR A 776 -22.96 32.39 -10.75
CA THR A 776 -22.85 30.94 -10.99
C THR A 776 -21.66 30.65 -11.90
N THR A 777 -20.74 29.80 -11.43
CA THR A 777 -19.69 29.20 -12.26
C THR A 777 -20.07 27.76 -12.57
N SER A 778 -19.88 27.34 -13.82
CA SER A 778 -20.28 26.01 -14.29
C SER A 778 -19.17 25.34 -15.08
N SER A 779 -19.04 24.03 -14.91
CA SER A 779 -18.36 23.13 -15.85
C SER A 779 -19.32 22.01 -16.25
N TYR A 780 -19.09 21.40 -17.42
CA TYR A 780 -19.95 20.30 -17.87
C TYR A 780 -19.19 19.25 -18.69
N ALA A 781 -19.64 18.00 -18.53
CA ALA A 781 -19.36 16.88 -19.41
C ALA A 781 -20.55 16.66 -20.35
N ASP A 782 -20.27 16.38 -21.62
CA ASP A 782 -21.26 16.04 -22.65
C ASP A 782 -20.93 14.73 -23.38
N SER A 783 -19.81 14.11 -23.00
CA SER A 783 -19.40 12.76 -23.35
C SER A 783 -18.40 12.27 -22.29
N SER A 784 -18.35 10.97 -22.03
CA SER A 784 -17.33 10.35 -21.16
C SER A 784 -16.70 9.17 -21.87
N LEU A 785 -15.66 9.48 -22.65
CA LEU A 785 -15.03 8.54 -23.59
C LEU A 785 -13.83 7.78 -23.00
N TRP A 786 -13.27 8.26 -21.89
CA TRP A 786 -12.01 7.78 -21.34
C TRP A 786 -12.21 7.02 -20.04
N SER A 787 -11.67 5.80 -19.98
CA SER A 787 -11.62 5.03 -18.74
C SER A 787 -10.72 5.70 -17.69
N ASN A 788 -11.06 5.53 -16.42
CA ASN A 788 -10.20 5.90 -15.31
C ASN A 788 -9.12 4.81 -15.13
N TYR A 789 -7.86 5.23 -15.22
CA TYR A 789 -6.68 4.36 -15.18
C TYR A 789 -5.89 4.42 -13.87
N ILE A 790 -6.42 5.06 -12.84
CA ILE A 790 -5.76 5.17 -11.53
C ILE A 790 -6.07 3.92 -10.71
N SER A 791 -5.05 3.11 -10.39
CA SER A 791 -5.24 1.85 -9.65
C SER A 791 -5.84 2.07 -8.26
N ALA A 792 -5.36 3.06 -7.51
CA ALA A 792 -5.85 3.39 -6.17
C ALA A 792 -7.26 4.03 -6.13
N ASP A 793 -7.92 4.24 -7.27
CA ASP A 793 -9.23 4.89 -7.36
C ASP A 793 -10.36 3.86 -7.43
N ALA A 794 -11.39 4.03 -6.60
CA ALA A 794 -12.61 3.20 -6.64
C ALA A 794 -13.32 3.24 -8.00
N LYS A 795 -13.11 4.31 -8.79
CA LYS A 795 -13.71 4.51 -10.11
C LYS A 795 -12.88 3.97 -11.27
N ARG A 796 -11.76 3.29 -11.02
CA ARG A 796 -10.95 2.61 -12.05
C ARG A 796 -11.77 1.71 -12.98
N ASP A 797 -11.38 1.56 -14.24
CA ASP A 797 -12.11 0.78 -15.26
C ASP A 797 -13.54 1.27 -15.59
N THR A 798 -14.01 2.36 -14.98
CA THR A 798 -15.23 3.07 -15.40
C THR A 798 -14.86 4.27 -16.25
N THR A 799 -15.82 4.93 -16.90
CA THR A 799 -15.60 6.20 -17.60
C THR A 799 -15.78 7.43 -16.72
N MET A 800 -15.91 7.25 -15.41
CA MET A 800 -16.08 8.36 -14.47
C MET A 800 -14.75 9.11 -14.30
N GLN A 801 -14.75 10.38 -14.70
CA GLN A 801 -13.62 11.29 -14.56
C GLN A 801 -14.03 12.49 -13.72
N ARG A 802 -13.07 13.07 -12.99
CA ARG A 802 -13.35 14.18 -12.08
C ARG A 802 -13.50 15.49 -12.85
N MET A 803 -14.62 16.17 -12.62
CA MET A 803 -14.94 17.51 -13.13
C MET A 803 -14.76 18.53 -12.03
N TYR A 804 -14.30 19.75 -12.37
CA TYR A 804 -13.98 20.80 -11.41
C TYR A 804 -14.63 22.14 -11.78
N VAL A 805 -14.92 22.95 -10.77
CA VAL A 805 -15.21 24.38 -10.90
C VAL A 805 -14.49 25.17 -9.83
N THR A 806 -13.98 26.35 -10.19
CA THR A 806 -13.37 27.31 -9.23
C THR A 806 -14.27 28.53 -9.12
N PHE A 807 -14.63 28.90 -7.89
CA PHE A 807 -15.56 30.00 -7.62
C PHE A 807 -15.11 30.82 -6.41
N ASP A 808 -15.63 32.04 -6.30
CA ASP A 808 -15.28 32.94 -5.22
C ASP A 808 -16.47 33.15 -4.27
N VAL A 809 -16.17 33.22 -2.97
CA VAL A 809 -17.06 33.70 -1.93
C VAL A 809 -16.71 35.16 -1.68
N PRO A 810 -17.53 36.13 -2.15
CA PRO A 810 -17.21 37.55 -2.00
C PRO A 810 -17.34 38.00 -0.55
N SER A 811 -16.73 39.15 -0.24
CA SER A 811 -16.91 39.81 1.06
C SER A 811 -18.41 40.05 1.33
N GLY A 812 -18.86 39.70 2.54
CA GLY A 812 -20.28 39.79 2.95
C GLY A 812 -21.12 38.55 2.62
N ALA A 813 -20.63 37.62 1.79
CA ALA A 813 -21.23 36.30 1.61
C ALA A 813 -20.55 35.27 2.52
N ASN A 814 -21.28 34.22 2.90
CA ASN A 814 -20.76 33.11 3.71
C ASN A 814 -21.28 31.74 3.26
N SER A 815 -21.83 31.66 2.06
CA SER A 815 -22.47 30.44 1.55
C SER A 815 -22.33 30.31 0.05
N ALA A 816 -22.39 29.06 -0.44
CA ALA A 816 -22.46 28.73 -1.85
C ALA A 816 -23.41 27.55 -2.08
N THR A 817 -24.15 27.56 -3.19
CA THR A 817 -24.94 26.40 -3.62
C THR A 817 -24.12 25.57 -4.60
N ILE A 818 -23.88 24.31 -4.27
CA ILE A 818 -23.28 23.32 -5.17
C ILE A 818 -24.41 22.49 -5.79
N ALA A 819 -24.44 22.38 -7.12
CA ALA A 819 -25.48 21.68 -7.83
C ALA A 819 -24.93 20.76 -8.94
N LEU A 820 -25.44 19.53 -8.96
CA LEU A 820 -25.25 18.54 -10.01
C LEU A 820 -26.48 18.59 -10.90
N ARG A 821 -26.33 19.02 -12.15
CA ARG A 821 -27.47 19.22 -13.06
C ARG A 821 -27.29 18.42 -14.34
N THR A 822 -28.38 17.91 -14.91
CA THR A 822 -28.36 17.22 -16.21
C THR A 822 -29.41 17.79 -17.13
N ASP A 823 -29.14 17.81 -18.43
CA ASP A 823 -30.18 18.05 -19.44
C ASP A 823 -31.18 16.87 -19.49
N GLY A 824 -32.35 17.11 -20.09
CA GLY A 824 -33.32 16.06 -20.39
C GLY A 824 -32.74 15.02 -21.35
N GLY A 825 -33.12 13.75 -21.20
CA GLY A 825 -32.59 12.66 -22.00
C GLY A 825 -32.90 11.29 -21.41
N SER A 826 -32.64 10.23 -22.19
CA SER A 826 -32.89 8.85 -21.81
C SER A 826 -31.66 8.12 -21.26
N ALA A 827 -30.46 8.45 -21.76
CA ALA A 827 -29.19 7.83 -21.35
C ALA A 827 -28.80 8.25 -19.94
N ALA A 828 -28.38 7.30 -19.09
CA ALA A 828 -28.06 7.59 -17.70
C ALA A 828 -26.83 8.51 -17.55
N VAL A 829 -26.90 9.41 -16.57
CA VAL A 829 -25.76 10.17 -16.04
C VAL A 829 -25.47 9.68 -14.63
N THR A 830 -24.20 9.46 -14.30
CA THR A 830 -23.76 9.04 -12.97
C THR A 830 -22.84 10.09 -12.36
N PHE A 831 -23.04 10.42 -11.08
CA PHE A 831 -22.18 11.27 -10.27
C PHE A 831 -21.77 10.58 -8.97
N ASP A 832 -20.58 10.88 -8.47
CA ASP A 832 -20.14 10.43 -7.15
C ASP A 832 -19.00 11.28 -6.55
N ASP A 833 -18.76 11.13 -5.25
CA ASP A 833 -17.69 11.76 -4.45
C ASP A 833 -17.55 13.27 -4.68
N ALA A 834 -18.62 14.03 -4.39
CA ALA A 834 -18.58 15.48 -4.45
C ALA A 834 -17.64 16.06 -3.39
N ARG A 835 -16.76 16.98 -3.74
CA ARG A 835 -15.82 17.62 -2.81
C ARG A 835 -15.80 19.13 -2.99
N ILE A 836 -15.55 19.84 -1.90
CA ILE A 836 -15.36 21.29 -1.87
C ILE A 836 -14.22 21.62 -0.90
N GLY A 837 -13.34 22.54 -1.30
CA GLY A 837 -12.24 22.98 -0.47
C GLY A 837 -11.76 24.38 -0.87
N ALA A 838 -11.01 25.02 0.02
CA ALA A 838 -10.33 26.27 -0.30
C ALA A 838 -9.20 26.00 -1.32
N THR A 839 -8.92 26.98 -2.18
CA THR A 839 -7.83 26.93 -3.16
C THR A 839 -7.42 28.37 -3.51
N THR A 840 -6.38 28.52 -4.31
CA THR A 840 -5.92 29.80 -4.85
C THR A 840 -6.15 29.80 -6.35
N ARG A 841 -6.62 30.92 -6.92
CA ARG A 841 -6.65 31.07 -8.39
C ARG A 841 -5.23 31.21 -8.90
N THR A 842 -4.87 30.41 -9.91
CA THR A 842 -3.67 30.66 -10.70
C THR A 842 -3.72 32.08 -11.29
N PRO A 843 -2.67 32.90 -11.10
CA PRO A 843 -2.61 34.24 -11.68
C PRO A 843 -2.79 34.23 -13.20
N ASN A 844 -3.71 35.07 -13.70
CA ASN A 844 -3.98 35.21 -15.13
C ASN A 844 -3.90 36.69 -15.59
N PRO A 845 -2.72 37.33 -15.50
CA PRO A 845 -2.59 38.78 -15.76
C PRO A 845 -2.89 39.18 -17.20
N ASN A 846 -2.77 38.25 -18.15
CA ASN A 846 -2.98 38.48 -19.58
C ASN A 846 -4.39 38.07 -20.06
N ASN A 847 -5.29 37.72 -19.13
CA ASN A 847 -6.64 37.25 -19.44
C ASN A 847 -6.66 36.13 -20.50
N ALA A 848 -5.74 35.18 -20.37
CA ALA A 848 -5.69 33.98 -21.20
C ALA A 848 -6.96 33.14 -20.97
N TYR A 849 -7.31 32.32 -21.96
CA TYR A 849 -8.48 31.43 -21.88
C TYR A 849 -8.37 30.45 -20.72
N PHE A 850 -7.17 29.92 -20.48
CA PHE A 850 -6.88 29.02 -19.37
C PHE A 850 -5.43 29.19 -18.93
N VAL A 851 -5.18 29.06 -17.63
CA VAL A 851 -3.85 29.03 -17.03
C VAL A 851 -3.77 27.94 -15.96
N GLN A 852 -2.63 27.27 -15.86
CA GLN A 852 -2.31 26.33 -14.79
C GLN A 852 -0.79 26.30 -14.56
N ASN A 853 -0.37 26.64 -13.35
CA ASN A 853 1.03 26.60 -12.89
C ASN A 853 1.27 25.54 -11.80
N PHE A 854 0.29 24.66 -11.59
CA PHE A 854 0.33 23.47 -10.72
C PHE A 854 0.49 23.69 -9.20
N GLU A 855 0.74 24.91 -8.75
CA GLU A 855 0.93 25.28 -7.34
C GLU A 855 -0.26 24.95 -6.41
N ASP A 856 -1.49 25.07 -6.92
CA ASP A 856 -2.72 24.95 -6.10
C ASP A 856 -3.71 23.90 -6.66
N VAL A 857 -3.20 22.84 -7.29
CA VAL A 857 -4.03 21.76 -7.84
C VAL A 857 -4.76 20.99 -6.73
N PRO A 858 -6.10 20.94 -6.71
CA PRO A 858 -6.85 20.29 -5.64
C PRO A 858 -6.62 18.78 -5.51
N SER A 859 -6.52 18.09 -6.64
CA SER A 859 -6.23 16.65 -6.73
C SER A 859 -5.90 16.25 -8.17
N GLY A 860 -5.10 15.20 -8.34
CA GLY A 860 -4.66 14.68 -9.62
C GLY A 860 -3.73 15.66 -10.35
N LEU A 861 -3.85 15.70 -11.68
CA LEU A 861 -2.98 16.48 -12.57
C LEU A 861 -3.76 17.57 -13.31
N TYR A 862 -4.82 18.11 -12.70
CA TYR A 862 -5.75 19.05 -13.35
C TYR A 862 -5.00 20.17 -14.08
N PRO A 863 -5.28 20.40 -15.39
CA PRO A 863 -6.45 19.96 -16.16
C PRO A 863 -6.33 18.58 -16.82
N PHE A 864 -5.22 17.87 -16.63
CA PHE A 864 -5.01 16.56 -17.23
C PHE A 864 -5.61 15.42 -16.38
N ILE A 865 -6.01 14.35 -17.07
CA ILE A 865 -6.27 13.03 -16.50
C ILE A 865 -5.18 12.06 -16.96
N LYS A 866 -5.03 10.93 -16.26
CA LYS A 866 -4.15 9.85 -16.71
C LYS A 866 -4.70 9.18 -17.99
N GLY A 867 -3.81 8.99 -18.96
CA GLY A 867 -4.05 8.26 -20.19
C GLY A 867 -3.90 6.73 -20.08
N PRO A 868 -4.18 6.01 -21.18
CA PRO A 868 -4.19 4.55 -21.21
C PRO A 868 -2.79 3.91 -21.14
N ALA A 869 -1.70 4.67 -21.26
CA ALA A 869 -0.35 4.12 -21.15
C ALA A 869 -0.17 3.37 -19.82
N GLY A 870 0.40 2.16 -19.90
CA GLY A 870 0.57 1.27 -18.75
C GLY A 870 -0.71 0.60 -18.23
N GLY A 871 -1.89 0.91 -18.82
CA GLY A 871 -3.18 0.41 -18.36
C GLY A 871 -3.59 1.01 -17.01
N VAL A 872 -4.33 0.25 -16.20
CA VAL A 872 -4.63 0.63 -14.82
C VAL A 872 -3.43 0.31 -13.93
N ASN A 873 -2.79 1.34 -13.39
CA ASN A 873 -1.62 1.19 -12.53
C ASN A 873 -1.53 2.36 -11.53
N ASP A 874 -0.55 2.27 -10.65
CA ASP A 874 -0.06 3.41 -9.86
C ASP A 874 0.89 4.21 -10.78
N PRO A 875 0.47 5.35 -11.36
CA PRO A 875 1.22 6.01 -12.44
C PRO A 875 2.58 6.56 -12.00
N ARG A 876 3.60 6.47 -12.83
CA ARG A 876 4.89 7.17 -12.65
C ARG A 876 4.83 8.64 -13.11
N THR A 877 3.63 9.22 -13.10
CA THR A 877 3.37 10.64 -13.41
C THR A 877 2.65 11.29 -12.24
N HIS A 878 3.23 12.36 -11.69
CA HIS A 878 2.68 13.05 -10.52
C HIS A 878 3.06 14.55 -10.52
N LEU A 879 2.67 15.28 -9.47
CA LEU A 879 3.16 16.63 -9.22
C LEU A 879 4.45 16.56 -8.40
N SER A 880 5.60 16.85 -9.01
CA SER A 880 6.90 16.87 -8.34
C SER A 880 7.04 18.09 -7.44
N GLU A 881 7.67 17.93 -6.26
CA GLU A 881 7.86 19.02 -5.30
C GLU A 881 9.31 19.51 -5.27
N LEU A 882 9.51 20.83 -5.15
CA LEU A 882 10.82 21.45 -5.06
C LEU A 882 11.53 21.15 -3.73
N HIS A 883 12.77 20.70 -3.82
CA HIS A 883 13.76 20.69 -2.74
C HIS A 883 15.18 20.83 -3.32
N ALA A 884 15.58 22.07 -3.59
CA ALA A 884 16.90 22.36 -4.12
C ALA A 884 18.02 22.11 -3.09
N PRO A 885 19.19 21.59 -3.50
CA PRO A 885 19.56 21.26 -4.88
C PRO A 885 19.11 19.86 -5.35
N TYR A 886 18.53 19.03 -4.47
CA TYR A 886 18.35 17.60 -4.68
C TYR A 886 17.36 17.25 -5.81
N THR A 887 16.31 18.04 -5.97
CA THR A 887 15.29 17.87 -7.02
C THR A 887 15.69 18.54 -8.33
N GLN A 888 16.77 19.34 -8.33
CA GLN A 888 17.18 20.14 -9.47
C GLN A 888 18.34 19.51 -10.23
N LYS A 889 18.49 19.93 -11.47
CA LYS A 889 19.55 19.53 -12.39
C LYS A 889 20.92 19.67 -11.73
N GLY A 890 21.76 18.67 -11.97
CA GLY A 890 23.15 18.62 -11.53
C GLY A 890 23.37 17.81 -10.26
N TRP A 891 22.42 17.78 -9.31
CA TRP A 891 22.57 16.91 -8.15
C TRP A 891 22.55 15.43 -8.58
N ASN A 892 23.55 14.67 -8.14
CA ASN A 892 23.75 13.26 -8.50
C ASN A 892 23.64 12.94 -10.01
N GLY A 893 24.06 13.86 -10.88
CA GLY A 893 24.01 13.66 -12.34
C GLY A 893 22.62 13.80 -12.97
N LYS A 894 21.64 14.33 -12.24
CA LYS A 894 20.29 14.61 -12.75
C LYS A 894 20.36 15.55 -13.95
N ALA A 895 19.68 15.16 -15.05
CA ALA A 895 19.79 15.84 -16.34
C ALA A 895 18.87 17.04 -16.50
N ILE A 896 17.71 17.02 -15.83
CA ILE A 896 16.65 18.03 -15.89
C ILE A 896 16.15 18.36 -14.49
N ASP A 897 15.52 19.52 -14.32
CA ASP A 897 14.85 19.89 -13.06
C ASP A 897 13.57 19.08 -12.85
N ASP A 898 13.27 18.67 -11.61
CA ASP A 898 11.95 18.12 -11.26
C ASP A 898 10.88 19.22 -11.24
N VAL A 899 11.27 20.45 -10.87
CA VAL A 899 10.39 21.61 -10.80
C VAL A 899 10.98 22.77 -11.60
N ILE A 900 10.20 23.28 -12.56
CA ILE A 900 10.59 24.37 -13.46
C ILE A 900 10.36 25.73 -12.79
N ALA A 901 9.17 25.96 -12.23
CA ALA A 901 8.81 27.20 -11.57
C ALA A 901 8.04 26.94 -10.26
N GLY A 902 8.06 27.89 -9.33
CA GLY A 902 7.35 27.76 -8.07
C GLY A 902 7.86 26.59 -7.22
N ASN A 903 6.94 25.77 -6.71
CA ASN A 903 7.25 24.56 -5.94
C ASN A 903 6.77 23.29 -6.61
N TRP A 904 5.95 23.37 -7.66
CA TRP A 904 5.29 22.20 -8.25
C TRP A 904 5.31 22.22 -9.78
N SER A 905 5.64 21.09 -10.38
CA SER A 905 5.47 20.86 -11.82
C SER A 905 4.86 19.48 -12.07
N VAL A 906 4.39 19.20 -13.29
CA VAL A 906 3.97 17.84 -13.68
C VAL A 906 5.19 17.08 -14.16
N LYS A 907 5.54 15.99 -13.50
CA LYS A 907 6.65 15.11 -13.88
C LYS A 907 6.16 13.74 -14.32
N ALA A 908 6.68 13.26 -15.46
CA ALA A 908 6.60 11.88 -15.90
C ALA A 908 7.99 11.23 -15.78
N HIS A 909 8.13 10.25 -14.89
CA HIS A 909 9.39 9.60 -14.58
C HIS A 909 9.51 8.23 -15.26
N SER A 910 10.35 8.13 -16.29
CA SER A 910 10.60 6.89 -17.04
C SER A 910 9.34 6.05 -17.34
N GLU A 911 8.25 6.73 -17.69
CA GLU A 911 6.91 6.14 -17.76
C GLU A 911 6.72 5.13 -18.91
N ALA A 912 5.62 4.38 -18.92
CA ALA A 912 5.25 3.49 -20.02
C ALA A 912 5.07 4.22 -21.37
N GLN A 913 5.34 3.54 -22.48
CA GLN A 913 5.09 4.07 -23.82
C GLN A 913 3.58 4.27 -24.06
N GLY A 914 3.21 5.34 -24.75
CA GLY A 914 1.83 5.67 -25.13
C GLY A 914 1.33 6.99 -24.55
N LEU A 915 0.02 7.24 -24.67
CA LEU A 915 -0.62 8.45 -24.15
C LEU A 915 -0.60 8.45 -22.62
N LEU A 916 0.17 9.36 -22.03
CA LEU A 916 0.40 9.43 -20.57
C LEU A 916 -0.68 10.22 -19.86
N LEU A 917 -0.99 11.39 -20.41
CA LEU A 917 -1.93 12.34 -19.81
C LEU A 917 -2.56 13.21 -20.90
N GLN A 918 -3.81 13.59 -20.68
CA GLN A 918 -4.59 14.38 -21.62
C GLN A 918 -5.66 15.20 -20.90
N THR A 919 -6.02 16.34 -21.49
CA THR A 919 -7.21 17.07 -21.08
C THR A 919 -8.45 16.32 -21.55
N ILE A 920 -9.61 16.67 -21.00
CA ILE A 920 -10.92 16.24 -21.52
C ILE A 920 -11.86 17.44 -21.51
N PRO A 921 -12.95 17.45 -22.30
CA PRO A 921 -13.79 18.64 -22.46
C PRO A 921 -14.37 19.21 -21.15
N GLN A 922 -14.53 18.38 -20.11
CA GLN A 922 -14.99 18.84 -18.78
C GLN A 922 -13.89 19.42 -17.88
N THR A 923 -12.61 19.27 -18.26
CA THR A 923 -11.46 19.90 -17.58
C THR A 923 -10.93 21.10 -18.34
N LEU A 924 -10.82 21.00 -19.67
CA LEU A 924 -10.47 22.08 -20.58
C LEU A 924 -11.15 21.85 -21.94
N ARG A 925 -12.02 22.79 -22.35
CA ARG A 925 -12.84 22.66 -23.55
C ARG A 925 -12.30 23.51 -24.70
N PHE A 926 -12.15 22.92 -25.88
CA PHE A 926 -11.85 23.63 -27.11
C PHE A 926 -13.13 23.74 -27.95
N ALA A 927 -13.63 24.96 -28.14
CA ALA A 927 -14.88 25.19 -28.85
C ALA A 927 -14.73 24.87 -30.35
N PRO A 928 -15.73 24.22 -30.98
CA PRO A 928 -15.71 23.92 -32.40
C PRO A 928 -15.40 25.15 -33.27
N GLY A 929 -14.47 24.99 -34.22
CA GLY A 929 -14.05 26.02 -35.16
C GLY A 929 -13.23 27.18 -34.55
N THR A 930 -12.98 27.16 -33.24
CA THR A 930 -12.20 28.20 -32.57
C THR A 930 -10.72 27.82 -32.54
N ASN A 931 -9.85 28.77 -32.91
CA ASN A 931 -8.40 28.59 -32.82
C ASN A 931 -7.90 28.93 -31.42
N TYR A 932 -6.98 28.12 -30.94
CA TYR A 932 -6.31 28.30 -29.67
C TYR A 932 -4.80 28.16 -29.86
N THR A 933 -4.04 28.87 -29.04
CA THR A 933 -2.60 28.66 -28.90
C THR A 933 -2.33 28.10 -27.51
N VAL A 934 -1.78 26.88 -27.48
CA VAL A 934 -1.35 26.19 -26.25
C VAL A 934 0.13 26.42 -26.07
N SER A 935 0.55 26.88 -24.89
CA SER A 935 1.95 27.08 -24.52
C SER A 935 2.20 26.61 -23.09
N PHE A 936 3.42 26.14 -22.81
CA PHE A 936 3.89 25.74 -21.49
C PHE A 936 5.42 25.74 -21.47
N GLN A 937 6.01 25.76 -20.28
CA GLN A 937 7.42 25.43 -20.10
C GLN A 937 7.59 23.91 -20.00
N TYR A 938 8.65 23.39 -20.57
CA TYR A 938 9.00 21.99 -20.41
C TYR A 938 10.51 21.76 -20.29
N GLU A 939 10.84 20.63 -19.69
CA GLU A 939 12.13 19.97 -19.81
C GLU A 939 11.92 18.54 -20.30
N ASN A 940 12.80 18.08 -21.17
CA ASN A 940 12.73 16.77 -21.78
C ASN A 940 14.14 16.19 -21.87
N GLN A 941 14.40 15.13 -21.13
CA GLN A 941 15.76 14.58 -21.03
C GLN A 941 16.25 13.97 -22.34
N THR A 942 15.36 13.33 -23.12
CA THR A 942 15.74 12.56 -24.31
C THR A 942 14.96 13.04 -25.53
N GLU A 943 15.68 13.44 -26.58
CA GLU A 943 15.10 13.89 -27.83
C GLU A 943 14.12 12.87 -28.41
N GLY A 944 12.94 13.35 -28.77
CA GLY A 944 11.87 12.53 -29.35
C GLY A 944 11.31 11.44 -28.45
N ALA A 945 11.69 11.37 -27.16
CA ALA A 945 11.11 10.40 -26.22
C ALA A 945 9.67 10.73 -25.84
N TYR A 946 9.34 12.01 -25.77
CA TYR A 946 8.00 12.52 -25.49
C TYR A 946 7.50 13.38 -26.66
N ALA A 947 6.18 13.50 -26.78
CA ALA A 947 5.53 14.29 -27.81
C ALA A 947 4.30 15.02 -27.24
N PHE A 948 4.09 16.26 -27.71
CA PHE A 948 2.82 16.93 -27.55
C PHE A 948 1.81 16.31 -28.49
N VAL A 949 0.63 15.98 -27.99
CA VAL A 949 -0.42 15.36 -28.80
C VAL A 949 -1.68 16.21 -28.82
N VAL A 950 -2.33 16.22 -29.98
CA VAL A 950 -3.68 16.75 -30.18
C VAL A 950 -4.55 15.57 -30.59
N GLY A 951 -5.71 15.42 -29.95
CA GLY A 951 -6.63 14.35 -30.27
C GLY A 951 -8.08 14.81 -30.39
N GLU A 952 -8.90 13.91 -30.92
CA GLU A 952 -10.34 14.07 -31.09
C GLU A 952 -11.03 12.77 -30.70
N GLY A 953 -12.02 12.86 -29.81
CA GLY A 953 -12.65 11.67 -29.25
C GLY A 953 -11.60 10.81 -28.52
N THR A 954 -11.41 9.57 -28.96
CA THR A 954 -10.39 8.66 -28.42
C THR A 954 -9.14 8.55 -29.30
N ALA A 955 -9.06 9.27 -30.41
CA ALA A 955 -7.97 9.19 -31.37
C ALA A 955 -6.94 10.31 -31.17
N VAL A 956 -5.65 9.97 -31.27
CA VAL A 956 -4.58 10.95 -31.48
C VAL A 956 -4.62 11.38 -32.94
N VAL A 957 -4.77 12.68 -33.18
CA VAL A 957 -4.82 13.28 -34.52
C VAL A 957 -3.44 13.77 -34.96
N SER A 958 -2.64 14.29 -34.02
CA SER A 958 -1.23 14.59 -34.26
C SER A 958 -0.37 14.33 -33.04
N ALA A 959 0.89 14.03 -33.28
CA ALA A 959 1.93 13.95 -32.28
C ALA A 959 3.17 14.71 -32.77
N THR A 960 3.60 15.72 -32.01
CA THR A 960 4.78 16.53 -32.30
C THR A 960 5.86 16.17 -31.28
N PRO A 961 6.93 15.44 -31.67
CA PRO A 961 8.01 15.09 -30.76
C PRO A 961 8.70 16.32 -30.18
N PHE A 962 9.06 16.26 -28.89
CA PHE A 962 9.87 17.30 -28.25
C PHE A 962 11.35 17.11 -28.55
N ALA A 963 12.06 18.22 -28.76
CA ALA A 963 13.52 18.23 -28.70
C ALA A 963 14.00 17.90 -27.28
N ALA A 964 15.27 17.49 -27.13
CA ALA A 964 15.89 17.47 -25.81
C ALA A 964 15.98 18.91 -25.27
N ALA A 965 15.56 19.10 -24.03
CA ALA A 965 15.56 20.37 -23.33
C ALA A 965 15.98 20.12 -21.88
N THR A 966 17.21 20.49 -21.53
CA THR A 966 17.76 20.32 -20.17
C THR A 966 17.74 21.61 -19.35
N ALA A 967 16.92 22.56 -19.77
CA ALA A 967 16.65 23.81 -19.10
C ALA A 967 15.24 24.24 -19.54
N PRO A 968 14.54 25.08 -18.75
CA PRO A 968 13.17 25.47 -19.05
C PRO A 968 13.04 26.02 -20.46
N THR A 969 12.25 25.33 -21.29
CA THR A 969 12.07 25.65 -22.71
C THR A 969 10.60 25.85 -22.99
N THR A 970 10.25 26.92 -23.69
CA THR A 970 8.87 27.22 -24.03
C THR A 970 8.42 26.40 -25.24
N TYR A 971 7.36 25.62 -25.08
CA TYR A 971 6.64 25.02 -26.19
C TYR A 971 5.44 25.88 -26.57
N THR A 972 5.09 25.92 -27.87
CA THR A 972 3.90 26.62 -28.37
C THR A 972 3.34 25.88 -29.57
N GLN A 973 2.03 25.63 -29.57
CA GLN A 973 1.33 24.98 -30.67
C GLN A 973 -0.05 25.60 -30.86
N ALA A 974 -0.37 25.98 -32.10
CA ALA A 974 -1.73 26.37 -32.48
C ALA A 974 -2.57 25.13 -32.77
N ILE A 975 -3.83 25.15 -32.32
CA ILE A 975 -4.81 24.09 -32.54
C ILE A 975 -6.19 24.69 -32.86
N THR A 976 -7.05 23.93 -33.52
CA THR A 976 -8.44 24.32 -33.80
C THR A 976 -9.37 23.30 -33.16
N GLY A 977 -10.35 23.76 -32.39
CA GLY A 977 -11.38 22.87 -31.85
C GLY A 977 -12.17 22.22 -32.99
N SER A 978 -12.30 20.89 -32.97
CA SER A 978 -12.97 20.15 -34.04
C SER A 978 -14.48 20.37 -34.02
N ALA A 979 -15.14 20.07 -35.14
CA ALA A 979 -16.60 20.04 -35.22
C ALA A 979 -17.24 19.01 -34.26
N GLY A 980 -16.51 17.97 -33.86
CA GLY A 980 -16.97 16.93 -32.94
C GLY A 980 -17.04 17.39 -31.48
N GLY A 981 -16.37 18.50 -31.13
CA GLY A 981 -16.39 19.09 -29.79
C GLY A 981 -15.66 18.27 -28.70
N ASN A 982 -14.95 17.20 -29.08
CA ASN A 982 -14.19 16.34 -28.16
C ASN A 982 -12.68 16.48 -28.37
N THR A 983 -12.23 17.66 -28.77
CA THR A 983 -10.80 17.94 -28.95
C THR A 983 -10.11 17.98 -27.60
N TRP A 984 -8.91 17.42 -27.53
CA TRP A 984 -8.06 17.42 -26.34
C TRP A 984 -6.59 17.56 -26.71
N VAL A 985 -5.79 17.98 -25.72
CA VAL A 985 -4.33 18.02 -25.82
C VAL A 985 -3.71 17.20 -24.70
N GLY A 986 -2.50 16.72 -24.90
CA GLY A 986 -1.84 15.88 -23.91
C GLY A 986 -0.37 15.64 -24.20
N ILE A 987 0.20 14.74 -23.40
CA ILE A 987 1.59 14.29 -23.53
C ILE A 987 1.58 12.78 -23.75
N GLN A 988 2.31 12.36 -24.78
CA GLN A 988 2.55 10.97 -25.11
C GLN A 988 4.03 10.65 -24.97
N LYS A 989 4.35 9.49 -24.40
CA LYS A 989 5.69 8.92 -24.54
C LYS A 989 5.78 8.17 -25.86
N ALA A 990 6.58 8.68 -26.79
CA ALA A 990 6.65 8.22 -28.17
C ALA A 990 7.42 6.91 -28.32
N ASN A 991 8.45 6.66 -27.49
CA ASN A 991 9.29 5.48 -27.54
C ASN A 991 9.60 4.91 -26.15
N GLY A 992 10.26 3.76 -26.09
CA GLY A 992 10.59 3.07 -24.84
C GLY A 992 11.85 3.58 -24.12
N SER A 993 12.41 4.72 -24.52
CA SER A 993 13.63 5.26 -23.89
C SER A 993 13.39 5.59 -22.43
N ALA A 994 14.39 5.31 -21.58
CA ALA A 994 14.41 5.80 -20.22
C ALA A 994 14.64 7.33 -20.22
N GLY A 995 14.04 8.03 -19.27
CA GLY A 995 14.20 9.48 -19.16
C GLY A 995 12.92 10.19 -18.78
N ASP A 996 13.10 11.38 -18.21
CA ASP A 996 12.05 12.15 -17.59
C ASP A 996 11.56 13.29 -18.49
N PHE A 997 10.31 13.69 -18.27
CA PHE A 997 9.67 14.86 -18.87
C PHE A 997 8.98 15.66 -17.78
N VAL A 998 9.20 16.98 -17.77
CA VAL A 998 8.58 17.90 -16.82
C VAL A 998 7.87 19.01 -17.58
N LEU A 999 6.67 19.37 -17.13
CA LEU A 999 5.82 20.41 -17.71
C LEU A 999 5.35 21.36 -16.62
N ASP A 1000 5.33 22.65 -16.94
CA ASP A 1000 4.85 23.72 -16.06
C ASP A 1000 4.28 24.91 -16.84
N ASP A 1001 3.61 25.85 -16.15
CA ASP A 1001 3.10 27.11 -16.70
C ASP A 1001 2.25 26.94 -17.97
N LEU A 1002 1.27 26.03 -17.93
CA LEU A 1002 0.32 25.82 -19.03
C LEU A 1002 -0.56 27.05 -19.23
N VAL A 1003 -0.52 27.61 -20.43
CA VAL A 1003 -1.33 28.75 -20.88
C VAL A 1003 -2.04 28.38 -22.18
N VAL A 1004 -3.33 28.67 -22.24
CA VAL A 1004 -4.12 28.60 -23.48
C VAL A 1004 -4.70 29.96 -23.76
N THR A 1005 -4.50 30.47 -24.97
CA THR A 1005 -5.09 31.73 -25.45
C THR A 1005 -6.01 31.48 -26.63
N VAL A 1006 -7.06 32.29 -26.77
CA VAL A 1006 -7.90 32.27 -27.98
C VAL A 1006 -7.18 33.04 -29.08
N GLY A 1007 -7.13 32.47 -30.29
CA GLY A 1007 -6.46 33.05 -31.44
C GLY A 1007 -5.14 32.37 -31.81
N GLY A 1008 -4.45 32.96 -32.79
CA GLY A 1008 -3.36 32.33 -33.53
C GLY A 1008 -3.79 31.91 -34.93
N SER A 1009 -2.90 32.04 -35.91
CA SER A 1009 -3.09 31.45 -37.24
C SER A 1009 -2.98 29.94 -37.08
N GLY A 1010 -4.13 29.27 -36.99
CA GLY A 1010 -4.19 27.82 -36.95
C GLY A 1010 -3.44 27.26 -38.14
N GLY A 1011 -2.26 26.67 -37.89
CA GLY A 1011 -1.69 25.72 -38.83
C GLY A 1011 -2.65 24.54 -38.84
N GLY A 1012 -3.54 24.51 -39.83
CA GLY A 1012 -4.51 23.45 -40.00
C GLY A 1012 -3.80 22.11 -39.93
N ASN A 1013 -4.09 21.36 -38.88
CA ASN A 1013 -3.52 20.04 -38.62
C ASN A 1013 -4.26 19.00 -39.48
N THR A 1014 -4.13 19.16 -40.78
CA THR A 1014 -4.38 18.11 -41.76
C THR A 1014 -3.06 17.93 -42.47
N THR A 1015 -2.55 16.69 -42.55
CA THR A 1015 -1.54 16.34 -43.55
C THR A 1015 -1.96 17.00 -44.87
N PRO A 1016 -1.11 17.88 -45.45
CA PRO A 1016 -1.44 18.55 -46.70
C PRO A 1016 -1.97 17.54 -47.70
N ARG A 1017 -3.17 17.79 -48.24
CA ARG A 1017 -3.80 16.87 -49.19
C ARG A 1017 -4.36 17.59 -50.40
N ILE A 1018 -4.35 16.93 -51.56
CA ILE A 1018 -5.07 17.38 -52.75
C ILE A 1018 -6.27 16.46 -52.94
N LYS A 1019 -7.48 17.02 -52.86
CA LYS A 1019 -8.73 16.29 -53.01
C LYS A 1019 -9.37 16.67 -54.34
N ILE A 1020 -9.42 15.75 -55.29
CA ILE A 1020 -10.06 15.92 -56.61
C ILE A 1020 -11.47 15.32 -56.53
N THR A 1021 -12.51 16.13 -56.72
CA THR A 1021 -13.91 15.69 -56.68
C THR A 1021 -14.51 15.63 -58.09
N LYS A 1022 -15.12 14.50 -58.45
CA LYS A 1022 -15.84 14.39 -59.73
C LYS A 1022 -17.08 15.27 -59.72
N THR A 1023 -17.16 16.20 -60.66
CA THR A 1023 -18.34 17.06 -60.86
C THR A 1023 -19.02 16.83 -62.22
N ASP A 1024 -18.40 16.08 -63.12
CA ASP A 1024 -19.05 15.62 -64.36
C ASP A 1024 -20.17 14.62 -64.05
N SER A 1025 -21.33 14.78 -64.68
CA SER A 1025 -22.44 13.84 -64.55
C SER A 1025 -22.24 12.55 -65.35
N ARG A 1026 -21.36 12.55 -66.37
CA ARG A 1026 -21.08 11.38 -67.21
C ARG A 1026 -20.09 10.42 -66.54
N ALA A 1027 -19.96 9.20 -67.05
CA ALA A 1027 -18.97 8.25 -66.57
C ALA A 1027 -17.55 8.71 -66.98
N ILE A 1028 -16.63 8.72 -66.02
CA ILE A 1028 -15.21 8.96 -66.25
C ILE A 1028 -14.47 7.63 -66.06
N THR A 1029 -13.82 7.16 -67.12
CA THR A 1029 -13.05 5.91 -67.13
C THR A 1029 -11.58 6.19 -67.46
N ASP A 1030 -10.70 5.23 -67.17
CA ASP A 1030 -9.25 5.34 -67.43
C ASP A 1030 -8.61 6.62 -66.85
N LEU A 1031 -9.05 7.07 -65.66
CA LEU A 1031 -8.45 8.23 -65.00
C LEU A 1031 -7.02 7.88 -64.59
N THR A 1032 -6.05 8.64 -65.09
CA THR A 1032 -4.64 8.62 -64.69
C THR A 1032 -4.27 9.98 -64.13
N ILE A 1033 -3.67 9.99 -62.94
CA ILE A 1033 -3.13 11.19 -62.31
C ILE A 1033 -1.62 11.17 -62.46
N LYS A 1034 -1.04 12.23 -63.03
CA LYS A 1034 0.40 12.43 -63.14
C LYS A 1034 0.80 13.58 -62.22
N ALA A 1035 1.83 13.37 -61.41
CA ALA A 1035 2.38 14.37 -60.51
C ALA A 1035 3.83 14.68 -60.89
N GLU A 1036 4.13 15.93 -61.21
CA GLU A 1036 5.47 16.46 -61.37
C GLU A 1036 5.73 17.47 -60.26
N PHE A 1037 6.75 17.28 -59.43
CA PHE A 1037 6.90 18.05 -58.20
C PHE A 1037 8.35 18.30 -57.79
N MET A 1038 8.58 19.38 -57.04
CA MET A 1038 9.91 19.81 -56.60
C MET A 1038 10.09 19.55 -55.12
N VAL A 1039 11.16 18.83 -54.77
CA VAL A 1039 11.61 18.64 -53.38
C VAL A 1039 13.07 19.04 -53.31
N GLU A 1040 13.42 19.96 -52.40
CA GLU A 1040 14.80 20.45 -52.23
C GLU A 1040 15.43 20.95 -53.54
N ASN A 1041 14.63 21.63 -54.39
CA ASN A 1041 14.99 22.10 -55.73
C ASN A 1041 15.35 21.00 -56.75
N ALA A 1042 15.05 19.73 -56.47
CA ALA A 1042 15.18 18.63 -57.42
C ALA A 1042 13.81 18.22 -58.00
N PRO A 1043 13.67 18.06 -59.33
CA PRO A 1043 12.43 17.64 -59.95
C PRO A 1043 12.18 16.13 -59.77
N HIS A 1044 10.94 15.80 -59.43
CA HIS A 1044 10.41 14.45 -59.26
C HIS A 1044 9.17 14.27 -60.14
N ARG A 1045 8.93 13.05 -60.63
CA ARG A 1045 7.74 12.73 -61.40
C ARG A 1045 7.28 11.30 -61.14
N ASP A 1046 5.96 11.14 -61.09
CA ASP A 1046 5.30 9.84 -61.12
C ASP A 1046 3.88 9.91 -61.73
N ASP A 1047 3.31 8.79 -62.13
CA ASP A 1047 1.95 8.66 -62.61
C ASP A 1047 1.25 7.39 -62.14
N ALA A 1048 -0.04 7.52 -61.83
CA ALA A 1048 -0.84 6.46 -61.23
C ALA A 1048 -2.21 6.35 -61.91
N LEU A 1049 -2.53 5.13 -62.34
CA LEU A 1049 -3.84 4.78 -62.91
C LEU A 1049 -4.87 4.60 -61.78
N VAL A 1050 -5.82 5.51 -61.70
CA VAL A 1050 -6.99 5.44 -60.81
C VAL A 1050 -8.09 4.57 -61.42
N GLY A 1051 -8.21 4.53 -62.74
CA GLY A 1051 -9.22 3.70 -63.43
C GLY A 1051 -10.60 4.35 -63.49
N ALA A 1052 -11.65 3.61 -63.14
CA ALA A 1052 -13.01 4.17 -63.07
C ALA A 1052 -13.10 5.19 -61.92
N PHE A 1053 -13.60 6.40 -62.21
CA PHE A 1053 -13.75 7.45 -61.21
C PHE A 1053 -15.18 7.50 -60.66
N ASP A 1054 -15.54 6.45 -59.92
CA ASP A 1054 -16.89 6.20 -59.40
C ASP A 1054 -16.94 6.00 -57.87
N GLN A 1055 -15.78 6.02 -57.21
CA GLN A 1055 -15.62 5.78 -55.77
C GLN A 1055 -14.55 6.70 -55.16
N SER A 1056 -14.43 6.68 -53.82
CA SER A 1056 -13.35 7.39 -53.13
C SER A 1056 -12.06 6.57 -53.19
N VAL A 1057 -10.97 7.19 -53.67
CA VAL A 1057 -9.64 6.62 -53.79
C VAL A 1057 -8.67 7.47 -52.96
N ALA A 1058 -7.97 6.85 -52.01
CA ALA A 1058 -6.92 7.47 -51.23
C ALA A 1058 -5.55 7.13 -51.82
N MET A 1059 -4.66 8.11 -51.86
CA MET A 1059 -3.32 8.01 -52.41
C MET A 1059 -2.34 8.75 -51.51
N SER A 1060 -1.07 8.37 -51.56
CA SER A 1060 0.03 9.06 -50.87
C SER A 1060 1.07 9.56 -51.86
N LEU A 1061 1.68 10.72 -51.58
CA LEU A 1061 2.78 11.28 -52.34
C LEU A 1061 4.06 11.42 -51.48
N SER A 1062 5.13 10.73 -51.87
CA SER A 1062 6.44 10.77 -51.20
C SER A 1062 7.61 10.63 -52.18
N ALA A 1063 8.61 11.52 -52.11
CA ALA A 1063 9.83 11.50 -52.95
C ALA A 1063 10.93 10.55 -52.42
N ARG A 1064 10.56 9.55 -51.63
CA ARG A 1064 11.53 8.56 -51.10
C ARG A 1064 11.68 7.38 -52.06
N ASN A 1065 12.87 6.77 -52.08
CA ASN A 1065 13.17 5.53 -52.80
C ASN A 1065 13.08 5.61 -54.35
N GLY A 1066 13.31 6.79 -54.94
CA GLY A 1066 13.35 6.95 -56.39
C GLY A 1066 14.72 6.68 -57.01
N THR A 1067 14.75 6.67 -58.34
CA THR A 1067 15.98 6.63 -59.15
C THR A 1067 16.01 7.85 -60.08
N GLN A 1068 17.17 8.47 -60.22
CA GLN A 1068 17.35 9.65 -61.07
C GLN A 1068 17.66 9.24 -62.52
N THR A 1069 16.86 9.72 -63.47
CA THR A 1069 17.07 9.54 -64.91
C THR A 1069 16.99 10.91 -65.60
N GLY A 1070 18.05 11.31 -66.33
CA GLY A 1070 18.05 12.58 -67.06
C GLY A 1070 17.91 13.84 -66.19
N GLY A 1071 18.32 13.78 -64.91
CA GLY A 1071 18.22 14.88 -63.96
C GLY A 1071 16.90 14.96 -63.19
N VAL A 1072 15.92 14.12 -63.51
CA VAL A 1072 14.60 14.03 -62.83
C VAL A 1072 14.53 12.72 -62.04
N TRP A 1073 14.02 12.79 -60.83
CA TRP A 1073 13.75 11.60 -60.01
C TRP A 1073 12.43 10.95 -60.43
N THR A 1074 12.44 9.64 -60.57
CA THR A 1074 11.26 8.82 -60.88
C THR A 1074 11.21 7.61 -59.96
N GLY A 1075 10.02 7.12 -59.62
CA GLY A 1075 9.82 6.02 -58.69
C GLY A 1075 8.34 5.88 -58.35
N ASP A 1076 8.00 4.96 -57.44
CA ASP A 1076 6.64 4.77 -56.90
C ASP A 1076 6.33 5.86 -55.85
N PHE A 1077 6.26 7.11 -56.31
CA PHE A 1077 6.08 8.28 -55.46
C PHE A 1077 4.60 8.58 -55.19
N LEU A 1078 3.71 8.32 -56.15
CA LEU A 1078 2.27 8.54 -56.09
C LEU A 1078 1.55 7.18 -56.06
N LYS A 1079 1.15 6.76 -54.87
CA LYS A 1079 0.66 5.39 -54.63
C LYS A 1079 -0.75 5.36 -54.07
N GLU A 1080 -1.59 4.47 -54.59
CA GLU A 1080 -2.91 4.19 -53.98
C GLU A 1080 -2.76 3.50 -52.62
N THR A 1081 -3.44 4.04 -51.60
CA THR A 1081 -3.42 3.54 -50.21
C THR A 1081 -4.74 2.92 -49.78
N GLY A 1082 -5.84 3.15 -50.51
CA GLY A 1082 -7.11 2.46 -50.27
C GLY A 1082 -8.27 2.96 -51.12
N ARG A 1083 -9.38 2.20 -51.12
CA ARG A 1083 -10.65 2.56 -51.78
C ARG A 1083 -11.83 2.40 -50.83
N THR A 1084 -12.83 3.26 -50.97
CA THR A 1084 -14.07 3.20 -50.18
C THR A 1084 -15.27 3.53 -51.06
N ALA A 1085 -16.35 2.76 -50.91
CA ALA A 1085 -17.62 3.05 -51.58
C ALA A 1085 -18.18 4.39 -51.09
N GLY A 1086 -18.62 5.26 -52.01
CA GLY A 1086 -19.07 6.61 -51.67
C GLY A 1086 -18.92 7.58 -52.85
N ALA A 1087 -18.81 8.87 -52.56
CA ALA A 1087 -18.60 9.90 -53.57
C ALA A 1087 -17.31 9.65 -54.37
N ALA A 1088 -17.34 9.92 -55.68
CA ALA A 1088 -16.18 9.79 -56.56
C ALA A 1088 -15.16 10.91 -56.28
N VAL A 1089 -14.14 10.58 -55.47
CA VAL A 1089 -13.13 11.51 -54.97
C VAL A 1089 -11.76 10.86 -54.99
N VAL A 1090 -10.73 11.53 -55.52
CA VAL A 1090 -9.32 11.12 -55.32
C VAL A 1090 -8.71 12.02 -54.25
N THR A 1091 -8.13 11.45 -53.20
CA THR A 1091 -7.42 12.20 -52.16
C THR A 1091 -5.95 11.80 -52.18
N ILE A 1092 -5.06 12.75 -52.47
CA ILE A 1092 -3.61 12.57 -52.45
C ILE A 1092 -3.07 13.21 -51.17
N GLU A 1093 -2.54 12.43 -50.24
CA GLU A 1093 -1.94 12.91 -49.00
C GLU A 1093 -0.43 13.07 -49.15
N LYS A 1094 0.13 14.20 -48.70
CA LYS A 1094 1.58 14.41 -48.66
C LYS A 1094 2.19 13.62 -47.51
N THR A 1095 2.84 12.51 -47.83
CA THR A 1095 3.55 11.69 -46.85
C THR A 1095 5.05 11.98 -46.83
N ASP A 1096 5.58 12.80 -47.76
CA ASP A 1096 6.94 13.32 -47.65
C ASP A 1096 7.05 14.36 -46.52
N THR A 1097 8.01 14.16 -45.64
CA THR A 1097 8.31 15.05 -44.51
C THR A 1097 9.02 16.34 -44.95
N ARG A 1098 9.58 16.39 -46.17
CA ARG A 1098 10.26 17.57 -46.73
C ARG A 1098 9.27 18.48 -47.47
N PRO A 1099 9.52 19.80 -47.57
CA PRO A 1099 8.66 20.71 -48.34
C PRO A 1099 8.56 20.33 -49.83
N ILE A 1100 7.36 20.38 -50.39
CA ILE A 1100 7.13 20.27 -51.84
C ILE A 1100 6.84 21.67 -52.37
N THR A 1101 7.84 22.28 -53.01
CA THR A 1101 7.84 23.71 -53.36
C THR A 1101 7.11 24.05 -54.66
N ALA A 1102 6.72 23.03 -55.43
CA ALA A 1102 5.81 23.14 -56.58
C ALA A 1102 5.27 21.75 -56.91
N ILE A 1103 4.01 21.65 -57.34
CA ILE A 1103 3.46 20.42 -57.93
C ILE A 1103 2.57 20.77 -59.12
N THR A 1104 2.77 20.07 -60.22
CA THR A 1104 1.92 20.08 -61.41
C THR A 1104 1.17 18.76 -61.45
N LEU A 1105 -0.15 18.82 -61.38
CA LEU A 1105 -1.03 17.67 -61.52
C LEU A 1105 -1.63 17.64 -62.92
N THR A 1106 -1.53 16.50 -63.59
CA THR A 1106 -2.22 16.26 -64.86
C THR A 1106 -3.21 15.13 -64.71
N ALA A 1107 -4.48 15.39 -65.04
CA ALA A 1107 -5.52 14.37 -65.13
C ALA A 1107 -5.75 14.00 -66.59
N GLU A 1108 -5.55 12.73 -66.93
CA GLU A 1108 -5.93 12.14 -68.22
C GLU A 1108 -7.07 11.16 -68.01
N PHE A 1109 -8.16 11.26 -68.75
CA PHE A 1109 -9.33 10.42 -68.55
C PHE A 1109 -10.18 10.31 -69.80
N LYS A 1110 -11.12 9.36 -69.84
CA LYS A 1110 -12.08 9.21 -70.94
C LYS A 1110 -13.50 9.47 -70.50
N ILE A 1111 -14.25 10.12 -71.39
CA ILE A 1111 -15.71 10.22 -71.33
C ILE A 1111 -16.24 9.73 -72.68
N ASP A 1112 -17.18 8.78 -72.66
CA ASP A 1112 -17.76 8.17 -73.86
C ASP A 1112 -16.71 7.63 -74.86
N GLY A 1113 -15.57 7.16 -74.33
CA GLY A 1113 -14.44 6.63 -75.12
C GLY A 1113 -13.47 7.68 -75.68
N ALA A 1114 -13.78 8.97 -75.57
CA ALA A 1114 -12.91 10.06 -76.03
C ALA A 1114 -11.94 10.53 -74.93
N LEU A 1115 -10.66 10.71 -75.27
CA LEU A 1115 -9.62 11.13 -74.33
C LEU A 1115 -9.74 12.63 -74.00
N HIS A 1116 -9.67 12.95 -72.71
CA HIS A 1116 -9.64 14.27 -72.13
C HIS A 1116 -8.35 14.42 -71.32
N ARG A 1117 -7.74 15.60 -71.35
CA ARG A 1117 -6.53 15.94 -70.58
C ARG A 1117 -6.59 17.37 -70.09
N ASP A 1118 -6.23 17.56 -68.84
CA ASP A 1118 -5.95 18.89 -68.30
C ASP A 1118 -4.84 18.85 -67.24
N THR A 1119 -4.17 19.99 -67.05
CA THR A 1119 -3.03 20.18 -66.16
C THR A 1119 -3.24 21.40 -65.26
N HIS A 1120 -3.15 21.18 -63.95
CA HIS A 1120 -3.26 22.21 -62.93
C HIS A 1120 -1.95 22.38 -62.18
N VAL A 1121 -1.47 23.62 -62.04
CA VAL A 1121 -0.21 23.93 -61.35
C VAL A 1121 -0.51 24.51 -59.97
N ILE A 1122 0.09 23.92 -58.95
CA ILE A 1122 -0.02 24.31 -57.56
C ILE A 1122 1.35 24.80 -57.07
N SER A 1123 1.37 26.00 -56.52
CA SER A 1123 2.60 26.71 -56.13
C SER A 1123 3.33 26.14 -54.92
N SER A 1124 2.72 25.26 -54.13
CA SER A 1124 3.34 24.49 -53.03
C SER A 1124 2.37 23.41 -52.57
N PHE A 1125 2.87 22.22 -52.19
CA PHE A 1125 2.02 21.18 -51.62
C PHE A 1125 2.22 21.02 -50.10
N ASP A 1126 2.49 22.10 -49.38
CA ASP A 1126 2.56 22.10 -47.91
C ASP A 1126 1.25 22.59 -47.23
N GLN A 1127 0.18 22.74 -48.03
CA GLN A 1127 -1.18 23.01 -47.58
C GLN A 1127 -2.19 22.17 -48.38
N SER A 1128 -3.45 22.13 -47.93
CA SER A 1128 -4.50 21.33 -48.58
C SER A 1128 -5.21 22.09 -49.70
N TYR A 1129 -5.56 21.37 -50.78
CA TYR A 1129 -6.26 21.89 -51.96
C TYR A 1129 -7.47 21.01 -52.27
N ASP A 1130 -8.60 21.63 -52.58
CA ASP A 1130 -9.79 20.96 -53.11
C ASP A 1130 -9.92 21.34 -54.59
N LEU A 1131 -9.77 20.35 -55.47
CA LEU A 1131 -9.95 20.47 -56.90
C LEU A 1131 -11.24 19.76 -57.33
N THR A 1132 -11.75 20.14 -58.49
CA THR A 1132 -12.88 19.50 -59.16
C THR A 1132 -12.48 19.02 -60.54
N LEU A 1133 -13.04 17.88 -60.95
CA LEU A 1133 -12.82 17.30 -62.28
C LEU A 1133 -14.12 17.27 -63.08
N THR A 1134 -14.14 17.94 -64.24
CA THR A 1134 -15.24 17.91 -65.23
C THR A 1134 -14.71 17.90 -66.66
N GLY A 1135 -15.30 17.10 -67.55
CA GLY A 1135 -14.96 17.12 -68.99
C GLY A 1135 -15.89 18.03 -69.81
N ALA A 1136 -16.52 19.03 -69.21
CA ALA A 1136 -17.42 19.95 -69.89
C ALA A 1136 -16.64 21.14 -70.51
N ASN A 1137 -17.15 21.71 -71.61
CA ASN A 1137 -16.62 22.91 -72.28
C ASN A 1137 -15.17 22.80 -72.80
N GLY A 1138 -14.74 21.59 -73.16
CA GLY A 1138 -13.44 21.35 -73.78
C GLY A 1138 -13.34 21.85 -75.23
N THR A 1139 -12.12 21.96 -75.72
CA THR A 1139 -11.79 22.08 -77.14
C THR A 1139 -10.99 20.86 -77.58
N LEU A 1140 -11.29 20.31 -78.75
CA LEU A 1140 -10.56 19.16 -79.28
C LEU A 1140 -9.26 19.63 -79.95
N VAL A 1141 -8.12 19.15 -79.46
CA VAL A 1141 -6.77 19.43 -79.99
C VAL A 1141 -6.06 18.09 -80.21
N ASP A 1142 -5.64 17.81 -81.44
CA ASP A 1142 -4.91 16.58 -81.82
C ASP A 1142 -5.56 15.26 -81.33
N GLY A 1143 -6.90 15.20 -81.36
CA GLY A 1143 -7.67 14.02 -80.94
C GLY A 1143 -7.87 13.89 -79.42
N VAL A 1144 -7.48 14.90 -78.64
CA VAL A 1144 -7.65 14.97 -77.18
C VAL A 1144 -8.46 16.20 -76.83
N TRP A 1145 -9.53 16.03 -76.05
CA TRP A 1145 -10.24 17.17 -75.47
C TRP A 1145 -9.37 17.80 -74.40
N THR A 1146 -9.14 19.11 -74.51
CA THR A 1146 -8.40 19.91 -73.52
C THR A 1146 -9.24 21.12 -73.13
N GLY A 1147 -9.07 21.60 -71.91
CA GLY A 1147 -9.87 22.69 -71.34
C GLY A 1147 -9.61 22.79 -69.85
N ASP A 1148 -10.28 23.70 -69.16
CA ASP A 1148 -10.16 23.88 -67.70
C ASP A 1148 -11.00 22.80 -66.96
N PHE A 1149 -10.53 21.56 -67.05
CA PHE A 1149 -11.20 20.38 -66.52
C PHE A 1149 -10.84 20.10 -65.07
N LEU A 1150 -9.63 20.47 -64.63
CA LEU A 1150 -9.08 20.27 -63.29
C LEU A 1150 -8.85 21.65 -62.64
N LYS A 1151 -9.77 22.07 -61.78
CA LYS A 1151 -9.82 23.42 -61.20
C LYS A 1151 -10.00 23.44 -59.70
#